data_AF-A0A290S5F3-F1
#
_entry.id   AF-A0A290S5F3-F1
#
_cell.length_a   1.000
_cell.length_b   1.000
_cell.length_c   1.000
_cell.angle_alpha   90.00
_cell.angle_beta   90.00
_cell.angle_gamma   90.00
#
_symmetry.space_group_name_H-M   'P 1'
#
loop_
_entity.id
_entity.type
_entity.pdbx_description
1 polymer ?
#
loop_
_entity_poly.entity_id
_entity_poly.type
_entity_poly.pdbx_seq_one_letter_code
_entity_poly.pdbx_strand_id
1 'polypeptide(L)'
;MSITLFYQRPIHSTLYLLLSILFTNKLVRYILFKFHSYFNQHKVNVIEAFLMPFITLLSSLFINIKQHKISFEFTLYDYYPHLRLPYRTYIYSNILRFVIQSIFLVFFKNQLKPSSVKEDAINYFYGGVSFLLRQLRWFDLKLGKLLKRLLSKNKKGPKKSATKAIADARVWQNKLVKYVILAFILFLLAIFITIPFSLEAQAIFISFILLVAYALKRVKGQMATIVMITLSVTTSSRYLWWRYTETLNWDDPLALALGGGLLLAETYAWLVLILGFFQTINPLERKPIPLPKNTDLWPTVDVYIPTYNEPLSVVRPTTLAALSIDWPADKLNVYILDDGKRSEFKEFAEEIGVGYLARSDNNHAKAGNMNSAMRYTDGEYIAIFDCDHVPARSFLQMTMGQFLKDSKVCLVQTPHHFFSADPFERNLNNHSQIPNENMLFYGLIQDGNDMWDATFFCGSCAVLKRAALDDIGGFAFETVTEDAHTALRMQRAGYKTAYINIPQAAGLATDSLSAHIGQRIRWARGMAQIFRLDNPLMGKGLSFPQRLCYINAMLHFLSGIPRIVFLTAPLALIYFNAYIIYAPFIAIFIYVVPTLIQIKATNSRIQGKYRYSFWGEVYESVLAWYILKPTTVALFNPNKGKFNVTEKGGLNDEEHYDWGISKPYLILLLINLLGIIVGVLRLFLGDSSQIGVLIISMGWAFYNIIILGAAVAVAAEARQVRHSHRIKANFPAGVRLANGHTLKVKITDYSDNGVGIETEHAHLCRVNDKIELLMSRGNKQFSFTTYVCNTRKKQIGLTLKDLSLEKQRAFIQCTFSRADAWLDWQNNFRHDRPSYSFKEVQKTSLRGFSNLLFHAPRALQPIIKFMTNTVIYINSFTPKKPIVHNNYD
;
A
#
# COMPACT_ATOMS: atom_id res chain seq x y z
N MET A 1 46.94 -20.15 -53.72
CA MET A 1 46.53 -19.52 -55.00
C MET A 1 47.20 -18.15 -55.07
N SER A 2 47.99 -17.91 -56.12
CA SER A 2 49.10 -16.94 -56.18
C SER A 2 48.69 -15.46 -56.07
N ILE A 3 49.54 -14.65 -55.43
CA ILE A 3 49.37 -13.23 -55.09
C ILE A 3 49.42 -12.27 -56.31
N THR A 4 49.58 -12.79 -57.53
CA THR A 4 49.95 -12.01 -58.72
C THR A 4 48.78 -11.52 -59.59
N LEU A 5 47.53 -11.57 -59.12
CA LEU A 5 46.34 -11.19 -59.93
C LEU A 5 45.57 -9.94 -59.44
N PHE A 6 46.07 -9.21 -58.44
CA PHE A 6 45.32 -8.08 -57.84
C PHE A 6 45.65 -6.67 -58.40
N TYR A 7 46.51 -6.55 -59.42
CA TYR A 7 47.12 -5.27 -59.82
C TYR A 7 46.51 -4.59 -61.06
N GLN A 8 45.21 -4.69 -61.31
CA GLN A 8 44.58 -3.99 -62.45
C GLN A 8 43.19 -3.40 -62.13
N ARG A 9 43.14 -2.29 -61.37
CA ARG A 9 42.11 -1.21 -61.47
C ARG A 9 42.67 0.12 -60.91
N PRO A 10 42.33 1.28 -61.50
CA PRO A 10 42.99 2.57 -61.21
C PRO A 10 42.66 3.21 -59.86
N ILE A 11 41.69 2.69 -59.08
CA ILE A 11 41.35 3.21 -57.74
C ILE A 11 42.40 2.81 -56.67
N HIS A 12 43.23 1.80 -56.96
CA HIS A 12 44.18 1.28 -55.97
C HIS A 12 45.50 2.07 -55.88
N SER A 13 45.92 2.80 -56.91
CA SER A 13 47.22 3.49 -56.91
C SER A 13 47.24 4.71 -55.98
N THR A 14 46.19 5.55 -56.01
CA THR A 14 46.10 6.78 -55.20
C THR A 14 45.89 6.50 -53.72
N LEU A 15 44.99 5.58 -53.37
CA LEU A 15 44.74 5.21 -51.97
C LEU A 15 45.93 4.46 -51.35
N TYR A 16 46.63 3.63 -52.14
CA TYR A 16 47.88 3.01 -51.73
C TYR A 16 48.94 4.08 -51.46
N LEU A 17 49.13 5.05 -52.37
CA LEU A 17 50.12 6.12 -52.21
C LEU A 17 49.88 6.94 -50.92
N LEU A 18 48.63 7.36 -50.68
CA LEU A 18 48.24 8.13 -49.50
C LEU A 18 48.47 7.37 -48.19
N LEU A 19 48.10 6.09 -48.14
CA LEU A 19 48.32 5.26 -46.95
C LEU A 19 49.80 4.91 -46.75
N SER A 20 50.60 4.83 -47.83
CA SER A 20 52.05 4.54 -47.77
C SER A 20 52.87 5.66 -47.14
N ILE A 21 52.34 6.88 -47.11
CA ILE A 21 52.96 8.03 -46.42
C ILE A 21 52.87 7.85 -44.90
N LEU A 22 51.78 7.24 -44.41
CA LEU A 22 51.46 7.17 -42.98
C LEU A 22 51.73 5.79 -42.36
N PHE A 23 51.78 4.73 -43.17
CA PHE A 23 51.83 3.36 -42.70
C PHE A 23 52.82 2.51 -43.49
N THR A 24 53.37 1.48 -42.85
CA THR A 24 54.29 0.54 -43.52
C THR A 24 53.60 -0.20 -44.66
N ASN A 25 54.36 -0.52 -45.72
CA ASN A 25 53.86 -1.25 -46.89
C ASN A 25 53.07 -2.54 -46.54
N LYS A 26 53.45 -3.23 -45.45
CA LYS A 26 52.76 -4.42 -44.98
C LYS A 26 51.36 -4.12 -44.43
N LEU A 27 51.21 -3.01 -43.70
CA LEU A 27 49.94 -2.56 -43.13
C LEU A 27 49.02 -1.97 -44.19
N VAL A 28 49.57 -1.20 -45.13
CA VAL A 28 48.82 -0.65 -46.28
C VAL A 28 48.19 -1.76 -47.11
N ARG A 29 48.95 -2.83 -47.41
CA ARG A 29 48.43 -4.01 -48.12
C ARG A 29 47.32 -4.71 -47.35
N TYR A 30 47.45 -4.82 -46.03
CA TYR A 30 46.40 -5.40 -45.18
C TYR A 30 45.11 -4.57 -45.20
N ILE A 31 45.23 -3.24 -45.02
CA ILE A 31 44.09 -2.31 -45.02
C ILE A 31 43.36 -2.37 -46.35
N LEU A 32 44.08 -2.32 -47.47
CA LEU A 32 43.48 -2.37 -48.81
C LEU A 32 42.84 -3.72 -49.13
N PHE A 33 43.45 -4.83 -48.71
CA PHE A 33 42.88 -6.17 -48.88
C PHE A 33 41.57 -6.33 -48.11
N LYS A 34 41.54 -5.90 -46.84
CA LYS A 34 40.33 -5.94 -46.00
C LYS A 34 39.27 -4.95 -46.46
N PHE A 35 39.66 -3.73 -46.85
CA PHE A 35 38.77 -2.75 -47.49
C PHE A 35 38.04 -3.36 -48.69
N HIS A 36 38.79 -4.00 -49.60
CA HIS A 36 38.24 -4.62 -50.79
C HIS A 36 37.29 -5.78 -50.46
N SER A 37 37.65 -6.63 -49.49
CA SER A 37 36.77 -7.71 -49.01
C SER A 37 35.47 -7.16 -48.41
N TYR A 38 35.53 -6.15 -47.53
CA TYR A 38 34.34 -5.53 -46.94
C TYR A 38 33.47 -4.80 -47.96
N PHE A 39 34.10 -4.04 -48.88
CA PHE A 39 33.39 -3.25 -49.88
C PHE A 39 32.71 -4.11 -50.95
N ASN A 40 33.44 -5.08 -51.52
CA ASN A 40 32.95 -5.84 -52.67
C ASN A 40 32.21 -7.13 -52.30
N GLN A 41 32.64 -7.88 -51.29
CA GLN A 41 31.98 -9.15 -50.93
C GLN A 41 30.76 -8.97 -50.02
N HIS A 42 30.78 -7.95 -49.14
CA HIS A 42 29.75 -7.77 -48.12
C HIS A 42 28.79 -6.60 -48.37
N LYS A 43 28.94 -5.90 -49.52
CA LYS A 43 28.14 -4.74 -49.96
C LYS A 43 28.03 -3.65 -48.87
N VAL A 44 29.13 -3.37 -48.20
CA VAL A 44 29.24 -2.34 -47.14
C VAL A 44 29.54 -0.99 -47.78
N ASN A 45 29.12 0.13 -47.16
CA ASN A 45 29.40 1.46 -47.71
C ASN A 45 30.92 1.77 -47.73
N VAL A 46 31.37 2.67 -48.61
CA VAL A 46 32.81 2.99 -48.82
C VAL A 46 33.50 3.43 -47.53
N ILE A 47 32.88 4.28 -46.73
CA ILE A 47 33.46 4.84 -45.50
C ILE A 47 33.61 3.73 -44.44
N GLU A 48 32.61 2.89 -44.29
CA GLU A 48 32.61 1.77 -43.34
C GLU A 48 33.63 0.70 -43.78
N ALA A 49 33.69 0.36 -45.06
CA ALA A 49 34.70 -0.53 -45.59
C ALA A 49 36.12 0.01 -45.36
N PHE A 50 36.32 1.34 -45.36
CA PHE A 50 37.61 1.99 -45.11
C PHE A 50 38.00 1.99 -43.65
N LEU A 51 37.05 2.22 -42.74
CA LEU A 51 37.31 2.27 -41.30
C LEU A 51 37.42 0.89 -40.65
N MET A 52 36.69 -0.12 -41.15
CA MET A 52 36.66 -1.45 -40.56
C MET A 52 38.03 -2.15 -40.45
N PRO A 53 38.96 -2.04 -41.40
CA PRO A 53 40.33 -2.56 -41.25
C PRO A 53 41.08 -1.95 -40.06
N PHE A 54 40.89 -0.67 -39.77
CA PHE A 54 41.49 0.01 -38.64
C PHE A 54 40.83 -0.40 -37.32
N ILE A 55 39.50 -0.51 -37.30
CA ILE A 55 38.72 -1.03 -36.15
C ILE A 55 39.16 -2.46 -35.82
N THR A 56 39.35 -3.29 -36.84
CA THR A 56 39.84 -4.68 -36.75
C THR A 56 41.25 -4.72 -36.14
N LEU A 57 42.14 -3.83 -36.59
CA LEU A 57 43.50 -3.71 -36.06
C LEU A 57 43.52 -3.20 -34.60
N LEU A 58 42.69 -2.21 -34.27
CA LEU A 58 42.58 -1.68 -32.90
C LEU A 58 41.99 -2.73 -31.95
N SER A 59 41.00 -3.49 -32.41
CA SER A 59 40.37 -4.59 -31.67
C SER A 59 41.34 -5.73 -31.40
N SER A 60 42.33 -5.89 -32.27
CA SER A 60 43.42 -6.86 -32.16
C SER A 60 44.35 -6.62 -30.95
N LEU A 61 44.33 -5.42 -30.36
CA LEU A 61 45.00 -5.12 -29.09
C LEU A 61 44.28 -5.76 -27.89
N PHE A 62 42.99 -6.06 -28.06
CA PHE A 62 42.13 -6.59 -26.99
C PHE A 62 41.77 -8.07 -27.17
N ILE A 63 41.93 -8.62 -28.38
CA ILE A 63 41.60 -10.00 -28.74
C ILE A 63 42.89 -10.78 -29.03
N ASN A 64 43.11 -11.94 -28.39
CA ASN A 64 44.29 -12.77 -28.66
C ASN A 64 44.13 -13.54 -29.99
N ILE A 65 44.62 -12.95 -31.07
CA ILE A 65 44.49 -13.44 -32.45
C ILE A 65 45.10 -14.84 -32.64
N LYS A 66 46.07 -15.25 -31.80
CA LYS A 66 46.75 -16.55 -31.93
C LYS A 66 45.83 -17.74 -31.64
N GLN A 67 44.79 -17.58 -30.83
CA GLN A 67 43.94 -18.67 -30.35
C GLN A 67 42.70 -18.93 -31.23
N HIS A 68 42.25 -17.95 -32.02
CA HIS A 68 41.02 -18.03 -32.83
C HIS A 68 41.28 -17.62 -34.29
N LYS A 69 42.14 -18.37 -34.98
CA LYS A 69 42.57 -18.06 -36.35
C LYS A 69 41.48 -18.19 -37.43
N ILE A 70 40.37 -18.89 -37.14
CA ILE A 70 39.39 -19.31 -38.16
C ILE A 70 38.12 -18.42 -38.20
N SER A 71 37.82 -17.61 -37.17
CA SER A 71 36.61 -16.77 -37.17
C SER A 71 36.75 -15.43 -36.41
N PHE A 72 37.77 -14.63 -36.76
CA PHE A 72 38.00 -13.31 -36.17
C PHE A 72 36.73 -12.43 -36.14
N GLU A 73 35.88 -12.50 -37.16
CA GLU A 73 34.64 -11.70 -37.21
C GLU A 73 33.62 -12.12 -36.15
N PHE A 74 33.41 -13.42 -35.92
CA PHE A 74 32.54 -13.89 -34.84
C PHE A 74 33.10 -13.48 -33.47
N THR A 75 34.41 -13.63 -33.28
CA THR A 75 35.09 -13.22 -32.03
C THR A 75 35.01 -11.70 -31.83
N LEU A 76 35.04 -10.89 -32.90
CA LEU A 76 34.86 -9.44 -32.81
C LEU A 76 33.45 -9.08 -32.32
N TYR A 77 32.41 -9.73 -32.85
CA TYR A 77 31.04 -9.51 -32.40
C TYR A 77 30.76 -10.03 -30.98
N ASP A 78 31.56 -10.98 -30.50
CA ASP A 78 31.52 -11.41 -29.11
C ASP A 78 31.93 -10.28 -28.18
N TYR A 79 33.03 -9.57 -28.45
CA TYR A 79 33.47 -8.42 -27.64
C TYR A 79 32.70 -7.12 -27.93
N TYR A 80 32.14 -6.99 -29.14
CA TYR A 80 31.39 -5.82 -29.62
C TYR A 80 29.99 -6.23 -30.14
N PRO A 81 29.09 -6.70 -29.25
CA PRO A 81 27.78 -7.25 -29.64
C PRO A 81 26.82 -6.20 -30.21
N HIS A 82 27.14 -4.91 -30.05
CA HIS A 82 26.40 -3.79 -30.64
C HIS A 82 26.52 -3.68 -32.16
N LEU A 83 27.52 -4.35 -32.75
CA LEU A 83 27.78 -4.32 -34.18
C LEU A 83 27.08 -5.47 -34.94
N ARG A 84 26.39 -6.39 -34.24
CA ARG A 84 25.66 -7.53 -34.84
C ARG A 84 24.35 -7.07 -35.50
N LEU A 85 24.03 -7.61 -36.68
CA LEU A 85 22.85 -7.26 -37.51
C LEU A 85 21.50 -7.33 -36.75
N PRO A 86 20.51 -6.47 -37.09
CA PRO A 86 20.47 -5.55 -38.23
C PRO A 86 20.61 -4.08 -37.82
N TYR A 87 21.83 -3.60 -37.62
CA TYR A 87 22.14 -2.16 -37.46
C TYR A 87 23.13 -1.66 -38.51
N ARG A 88 23.01 -2.14 -39.76
CA ARG A 88 23.83 -1.71 -40.92
C ARG A 88 23.48 -0.31 -41.46
N THR A 89 22.62 0.46 -40.79
CA THR A 89 22.06 1.72 -41.32
C THR A 89 22.54 3.01 -40.64
N TYR A 90 23.36 2.96 -39.58
CA TYR A 90 23.75 4.18 -38.83
C TYR A 90 25.26 4.24 -38.54
N ILE A 91 26.02 4.80 -39.48
CA ILE A 91 27.50 4.77 -39.50
C ILE A 91 28.15 5.47 -38.29
N TYR A 92 27.69 6.68 -37.96
CA TYR A 92 28.24 7.47 -36.86
C TYR A 92 27.92 6.86 -35.49
N SER A 93 26.72 6.29 -35.35
CA SER A 93 26.26 5.65 -34.12
C SER A 93 27.07 4.39 -33.81
N ASN A 94 27.45 3.62 -34.83
CA ASN A 94 28.27 2.41 -34.65
C ASN A 94 29.72 2.73 -34.25
N ILE A 95 30.31 3.80 -34.78
CA ILE A 95 31.64 4.28 -34.37
C ILE A 95 31.60 4.68 -32.89
N LEU A 96 30.61 5.46 -32.47
CA LEU A 96 30.48 5.89 -31.08
C LEU A 96 30.24 4.69 -30.14
N ARG A 97 29.38 3.72 -30.53
CA ARG A 97 29.20 2.46 -29.78
C ARG A 97 30.51 1.69 -29.65
N PHE A 98 31.32 1.61 -30.71
CA PHE A 98 32.62 0.92 -30.68
C PHE A 98 33.62 1.62 -29.74
N VAL A 99 33.70 2.96 -29.78
CA VAL A 99 34.59 3.73 -28.90
C VAL A 99 34.17 3.57 -27.43
N ILE A 100 32.89 3.75 -27.12
CA ILE A 100 32.36 3.60 -25.76
C ILE A 100 32.60 2.18 -25.23
N GLN A 101 32.36 1.15 -26.07
CA GLN A 101 32.59 -0.25 -25.73
C GLN A 101 34.08 -0.55 -25.52
N SER A 102 34.97 -0.02 -26.37
CA SER A 102 36.42 -0.16 -26.24
C SER A 102 36.93 0.42 -24.91
N ILE A 103 36.47 1.63 -24.56
CA ILE A 103 36.80 2.28 -23.28
C ILE A 103 36.32 1.40 -22.11
N PHE A 104 35.10 0.88 -22.17
CA PHE A 104 34.58 -0.04 -21.16
C PHE A 104 35.44 -1.32 -21.03
N LEU A 105 35.85 -1.93 -22.13
CA LEU A 105 36.70 -3.12 -22.09
C LEU A 105 38.09 -2.86 -21.51
N VAL A 106 38.65 -1.65 -21.68
CA VAL A 106 39.93 -1.24 -21.08
C VAL A 106 39.84 -1.21 -19.55
N PHE A 107 38.77 -0.63 -19.00
CA PHE A 107 38.63 -0.46 -17.55
C PHE A 107 38.13 -1.71 -16.81
N PHE A 108 37.43 -2.63 -17.49
CA PHE A 108 36.73 -3.75 -16.84
C PHE A 108 37.22 -5.16 -17.21
N LYS A 109 38.35 -5.29 -17.94
CA LYS A 109 38.85 -6.58 -18.50
C LYS A 109 39.23 -7.67 -17.49
N ASN A 110 39.25 -7.42 -16.19
CA ASN A 110 39.87 -8.34 -15.21
C ASN A 110 38.91 -9.16 -14.33
N GLN A 111 37.61 -9.26 -14.64
CA GLN A 111 36.71 -10.13 -13.88
C GLN A 111 35.73 -10.89 -14.78
N LEU A 112 36.22 -11.96 -15.42
CA LEU A 112 35.38 -12.94 -16.12
C LEU A 112 35.08 -14.12 -15.18
N LYS A 113 33.91 -14.10 -14.55
CA LYS A 113 33.20 -15.31 -14.08
C LYS A 113 31.91 -15.44 -14.90
N PRO A 114 31.48 -16.67 -15.26
CA PRO A 114 30.35 -16.86 -16.15
C PRO A 114 29.03 -16.86 -15.38
N SER A 115 28.15 -15.90 -15.67
CA SER A 115 26.68 -16.04 -15.80
C SER A 115 25.96 -14.67 -15.88
N SER A 116 24.90 -14.60 -16.70
CA SER A 116 23.75 -13.67 -16.68
C SER A 116 23.96 -12.16 -16.45
N VAL A 117 24.30 -11.40 -17.49
CA VAL A 117 24.67 -9.97 -17.34
C VAL A 117 23.52 -8.96 -17.38
N LYS A 118 22.38 -9.28 -18.01
CA LYS A 118 21.19 -8.43 -17.87
C LYS A 118 20.65 -8.47 -16.44
N GLU A 119 20.83 -9.61 -15.78
CA GLU A 119 20.63 -9.73 -14.33
C GLU A 119 21.80 -9.12 -13.57
N ASP A 120 23.05 -9.21 -14.00
CA ASP A 120 24.19 -8.67 -13.24
C ASP A 120 24.42 -7.16 -13.29
N ALA A 121 24.12 -6.41 -14.35
CA ALA A 121 24.32 -4.94 -14.25
C ALA A 121 23.33 -4.33 -13.25
N ILE A 122 22.10 -4.85 -13.27
CA ILE A 122 21.10 -4.65 -12.22
C ILE A 122 21.65 -5.27 -10.92
N ASN A 123 22.08 -6.52 -10.86
CA ASN A 123 22.61 -7.19 -9.66
C ASN A 123 24.04 -6.80 -9.25
N TYR A 124 24.67 -5.79 -9.85
CA TYR A 124 26.00 -5.22 -9.51
C TYR A 124 25.83 -3.77 -9.08
N PHE A 125 24.84 -3.04 -9.61
CA PHE A 125 24.32 -1.83 -8.94
C PHE A 125 23.50 -2.24 -7.71
N TYR A 126 22.46 -3.06 -7.86
CA TYR A 126 21.84 -3.81 -6.77
C TYR A 126 22.83 -4.78 -6.14
N GLY A 127 23.99 -5.09 -6.70
CA GLY A 127 25.02 -5.94 -6.08
C GLY A 127 25.89 -5.20 -5.13
N GLY A 128 26.42 -4.05 -5.53
CA GLY A 128 27.15 -3.10 -4.71
C GLY A 128 26.23 -2.47 -3.67
N VAL A 129 25.01 -2.08 -4.06
CA VAL A 129 23.96 -1.65 -3.13
C VAL A 129 23.45 -2.81 -2.29
N SER A 130 23.24 -4.03 -2.80
CA SER A 130 22.88 -5.17 -1.94
C SER A 130 24.05 -5.74 -1.16
N PHE A 131 25.29 -5.46 -1.53
CA PHE A 131 26.50 -5.84 -0.80
C PHE A 131 26.72 -4.83 0.30
N LEU A 132 26.62 -3.52 0.05
CA LEU A 132 26.52 -2.48 1.07
C LEU A 132 25.32 -2.72 1.99
N LEU A 133 24.13 -3.01 1.46
CA LEU A 133 22.96 -3.35 2.25
C LEU A 133 23.10 -4.74 2.92
N ARG A 134 23.84 -5.70 2.35
CA ARG A 134 24.13 -7.00 2.99
C ARG A 134 25.19 -6.85 4.06
N GLN A 135 26.17 -5.98 3.89
CA GLN A 135 27.19 -5.62 4.87
C GLN A 135 26.54 -4.82 5.98
N LEU A 136 25.75 -3.79 5.67
CA LEU A 136 24.88 -3.09 6.61
C LEU A 136 23.91 -4.05 7.29
N ARG A 137 23.32 -5.03 6.60
CA ARG A 137 22.44 -6.06 7.19
C ARG A 137 23.19 -7.10 8.01
N TRP A 138 24.41 -7.43 7.65
CA TRP A 138 25.28 -8.35 8.39
C TRP A 138 25.78 -7.65 9.66
N PHE A 139 26.15 -6.38 9.55
CA PHE A 139 26.45 -5.48 10.66
C PHE A 139 25.20 -5.25 11.52
N ASP A 140 24.01 -5.06 10.95
CA ASP A 140 22.70 -5.01 11.62
C ASP A 140 22.42 -6.30 12.41
N LEU A 141 22.64 -7.45 11.77
CA LEU A 141 22.45 -8.77 12.41
C LEU A 141 23.47 -9.01 13.52
N LYS A 142 24.74 -8.61 13.34
CA LYS A 142 25.79 -8.73 14.35
C LYS A 142 25.62 -7.74 15.49
N LEU A 143 25.40 -6.46 15.21
CA LEU A 143 25.13 -5.39 16.16
C LEU A 143 23.83 -5.67 16.92
N GLY A 144 22.77 -6.08 16.22
CA GLY A 144 21.52 -6.52 16.84
C GLY A 144 21.71 -7.76 17.73
N LYS A 145 22.53 -8.75 17.33
CA LYS A 145 22.89 -9.88 18.19
C LYS A 145 23.78 -9.47 19.37
N LEU A 146 24.70 -8.52 19.19
CA LEU A 146 25.61 -7.99 20.21
C LEU A 146 24.83 -7.21 21.26
N LEU A 147 24.01 -6.24 20.83
CA LEU A 147 23.10 -5.47 21.68
C LEU A 147 22.09 -6.39 22.37
N LYS A 148 21.52 -7.37 21.66
CA LYS A 148 20.65 -8.37 22.29
C LYS A 148 21.40 -9.20 23.33
N ARG A 149 22.67 -9.56 23.11
CA ARG A 149 23.52 -10.26 24.11
C ARG A 149 23.88 -9.37 25.30
N LEU A 150 24.19 -8.09 25.07
CA LEU A 150 24.49 -7.11 26.12
C LEU A 150 23.23 -6.83 26.97
N LEU A 151 22.08 -6.63 26.33
CA LEU A 151 20.79 -6.40 26.98
C LEU A 151 20.21 -7.69 27.60
N SER A 152 20.47 -8.87 27.05
CA SER A 152 19.99 -10.14 27.60
C SER A 152 20.89 -10.75 28.66
N LYS A 153 22.16 -10.31 28.80
CA LYS A 153 23.05 -10.77 29.88
C LYS A 153 22.52 -10.41 31.27
N ASN A 154 21.52 -9.52 31.37
CA ASN A 154 20.81 -9.20 32.61
C ASN A 154 19.54 -10.07 32.88
N LYS A 155 19.29 -11.14 32.12
CA LYS A 155 18.16 -12.06 32.36
C LYS A 155 18.60 -13.43 32.91
N LYS A 156 19.26 -13.45 34.07
CA LYS A 156 19.30 -14.65 34.93
C LYS A 156 19.03 -14.25 36.39
N GLY A 157 17.84 -14.63 36.88
CA GLY A 157 17.44 -14.58 38.29
C GLY A 157 16.38 -13.52 38.65
N PRO A 158 15.39 -13.82 39.50
CA PRO A 158 14.38 -12.88 39.96
C PRO A 158 14.94 -12.01 41.08
N LYS A 159 15.89 -11.12 40.77
CA LYS A 159 16.14 -9.98 41.67
C LYS A 159 15.02 -8.99 41.40
N LYS A 160 14.23 -8.62 42.43
CA LYS A 160 13.39 -7.41 42.40
C LYS A 160 14.29 -6.29 41.90
N SER A 161 14.18 -5.91 40.62
CA SER A 161 15.13 -4.99 40.03
C SER A 161 14.98 -3.67 40.77
N ALA A 162 16.10 -2.99 41.07
CA ALA A 162 16.05 -1.66 41.67
C ALA A 162 15.07 -0.74 40.92
N THR A 163 14.90 -0.94 39.61
CA THR A 163 13.91 -0.25 38.77
C THR A 163 12.45 -0.55 39.14
N LYS A 164 12.10 -1.77 39.57
CA LYS A 164 10.74 -2.10 40.03
C LYS A 164 10.49 -1.55 41.44
N ALA A 165 11.48 -1.60 42.32
CA ALA A 165 11.41 -0.95 43.63
C ALA A 165 11.30 0.58 43.53
N ILE A 166 12.00 1.19 42.56
CA ILE A 166 11.85 2.62 42.24
C ILE A 166 10.47 2.88 41.66
N ALA A 167 9.99 2.11 40.66
CA ALA A 167 8.67 2.33 40.06
C ALA A 167 7.51 2.18 41.05
N ASP A 168 7.62 1.24 41.99
CA ASP A 168 6.62 0.98 43.03
C ASP A 168 6.81 1.87 44.27
N ALA A 169 7.79 2.80 44.27
CA ALA A 169 8.07 3.66 45.40
C ALA A 169 6.87 4.58 45.71
N ARG A 170 6.54 4.75 46.99
CA ARG A 170 5.44 5.60 47.47
C ARG A 170 5.53 7.04 46.97
N VAL A 171 6.74 7.52 46.67
CA VAL A 171 6.98 8.85 46.07
C VAL A 171 6.18 9.06 44.78
N TRP A 172 6.01 8.03 43.94
CA TRP A 172 5.21 8.11 42.72
C TRP A 172 3.70 8.13 42.97
N GLN A 173 3.23 7.87 44.19
CA GLN A 173 1.81 8.05 44.52
C GLN A 173 1.47 9.54 44.69
N ASN A 174 2.46 10.40 44.96
CA ASN A 174 2.25 11.84 45.08
C ASN A 174 2.07 12.49 43.70
N LYS A 175 0.90 13.09 43.46
CA LYS A 175 0.57 13.81 42.22
C LYS A 175 1.50 14.99 41.96
N LEU A 176 1.90 15.74 43.00
CA LEU A 176 2.80 16.87 42.86
C LEU A 176 4.16 16.44 42.31
N VAL A 177 4.75 15.37 42.85
CA VAL A 177 6.04 14.85 42.39
C VAL A 177 5.96 14.41 40.92
N LYS A 178 4.88 13.74 40.53
CA LYS A 178 4.64 13.38 39.12
C LYS A 178 4.57 14.61 38.22
N TYR A 179 3.85 15.66 38.62
CA TYR A 179 3.76 16.89 37.85
C TYR A 179 5.10 17.63 37.75
N VAL A 180 5.88 17.70 38.84
CA VAL A 180 7.22 18.31 38.84
C VAL A 180 8.17 17.56 37.91
N ILE A 181 8.20 16.24 37.98
CA ILE A 181 9.05 15.42 37.10
C ILE A 181 8.61 15.54 35.65
N LEU A 182 7.30 15.53 35.38
CA LEU A 182 6.77 15.74 34.03
C LEU A 182 7.15 17.13 33.50
N ALA A 183 6.99 18.18 34.30
CA ALA A 183 7.37 19.54 33.94
C ALA A 183 8.88 19.64 33.67
N PHE A 184 9.72 18.97 34.47
CA PHE A 184 11.16 18.92 34.25
C PHE A 184 11.53 18.18 32.95
N ILE A 185 10.88 17.06 32.65
CA ILE A 185 11.09 16.34 31.38
C ILE A 185 10.66 17.21 30.19
N LEU A 186 9.51 17.87 30.28
CA LEU A 186 9.02 18.78 29.24
C LEU A 186 9.94 19.99 29.06
N PHE A 187 10.50 20.52 30.15
CA PHE A 187 11.49 21.58 30.12
C PHE A 187 12.78 21.15 29.42
N LEU A 188 13.32 19.98 29.76
CA LEU A 188 14.49 19.41 29.08
C LEU A 188 14.21 19.17 27.58
N LEU A 189 13.04 18.62 27.24
CA LEU A 189 12.64 18.44 25.85
C LEU A 189 12.55 19.78 25.10
N ALA A 190 11.97 20.81 25.71
CA ALA A 190 11.90 22.14 25.13
C ALA A 190 13.30 22.72 24.88
N ILE A 191 14.23 22.54 25.81
CA ILE A 191 15.64 22.92 25.65
C ILE A 191 16.27 22.20 24.45
N PHE A 192 16.14 20.87 24.37
CA PHE A 192 16.70 20.09 23.26
C PHE A 192 16.09 20.45 21.90
N ILE A 193 14.84 20.90 21.87
CA ILE A 193 14.16 21.33 20.65
C ILE A 193 14.61 22.74 20.23
N THR A 194 14.77 23.66 21.18
CA THR A 194 14.88 25.09 20.89
C THR A 194 16.30 25.64 20.82
N ILE A 195 17.29 24.99 21.47
CA ILE A 195 18.67 25.48 21.44
C ILE A 195 19.21 25.45 19.99
N PRO A 196 19.71 26.58 19.45
CA PRO A 196 20.34 26.60 18.14
C PRO A 196 21.66 25.84 18.18
N PHE A 197 21.87 24.90 17.25
CA PHE A 197 23.11 24.13 17.14
C PHE A 197 23.90 24.57 15.92
N SER A 198 25.23 24.49 16.02
CA SER A 198 26.07 24.45 14.83
C SER A 198 25.73 23.22 13.99
N LEU A 199 26.09 23.24 12.70
CA LEU A 199 25.80 22.12 11.79
C LEU A 199 26.48 20.82 12.25
N GLU A 200 27.68 20.91 12.83
CA GLU A 200 28.44 19.79 13.37
C GLU A 200 27.74 19.22 14.61
N ALA A 201 27.32 20.08 15.53
CA ALA A 201 26.60 19.67 16.73
C ALA A 201 25.26 19.00 16.39
N GLN A 202 24.54 19.55 15.41
CA GLN A 202 23.32 18.93 14.89
C GLN A 202 23.60 17.56 14.24
N ALA A 203 24.66 17.45 13.43
CA ALA A 203 25.03 16.19 12.80
C ALA A 203 25.39 15.11 13.84
N ILE A 204 26.13 15.46 14.90
CA ILE A 204 26.47 14.55 16.00
C ILE A 204 25.20 14.13 16.76
N PHE A 205 24.38 15.11 17.15
CA PHE A 205 23.14 14.87 17.89
C PHE A 205 22.21 13.91 17.14
N ILE A 206 21.95 14.18 15.87
CA ILE A 206 21.01 13.39 15.08
C ILE A 206 21.57 12.00 14.75
N SER A 207 22.90 11.89 14.56
CA SER A 207 23.57 10.59 14.39
C SER A 207 23.44 9.72 15.64
N PHE A 208 23.59 10.32 16.82
CA PHE A 208 23.37 9.62 18.10
C PHE A 208 21.93 9.16 18.26
N ILE A 209 20.95 10.03 17.96
CA ILE A 209 19.53 9.63 18.00
C ILE A 209 19.24 8.47 17.06
N LEU A 210 19.71 8.54 15.82
CA LEU A 210 19.54 7.46 14.84
C LEU A 210 20.19 6.16 15.30
N LEU A 211 21.38 6.22 15.90
CA LEU A 211 22.07 5.06 16.45
C LEU A 211 21.23 4.39 17.55
N VAL A 212 20.72 5.17 18.49
CA VAL A 212 19.88 4.68 19.59
C VAL A 212 18.57 4.10 19.05
N ALA A 213 17.89 4.81 18.16
CA ALA A 213 16.64 4.35 17.56
C ALA A 213 16.82 3.05 16.77
N TYR A 214 17.92 2.95 16.03
CA TYR A 214 18.28 1.74 15.30
C TYR A 214 18.56 0.56 16.23
N ALA A 215 19.29 0.79 17.32
CA ALA A 215 19.55 -0.20 18.36
C ALA A 215 18.24 -0.72 19.00
N LEU A 216 17.27 0.18 19.23
CA LEU A 216 15.99 -0.14 19.85
C LEU A 216 14.96 -0.76 18.89
N LYS A 217 15.12 -0.56 17.58
CA LYS A 217 14.16 -1.02 16.55
C LYS A 217 13.73 -2.47 16.71
N ARG A 218 14.63 -3.37 17.12
CA ARG A 218 14.38 -4.82 17.28
C ARG A 218 14.17 -5.28 18.72
N VAL A 219 14.30 -4.38 19.70
CA VAL A 219 14.08 -4.71 21.12
C VAL A 219 12.60 -4.91 21.33
N LYS A 220 12.18 -6.05 21.91
CA LYS A 220 10.77 -6.30 22.23
C LYS A 220 10.36 -5.50 23.48
N GLY A 221 9.12 -5.01 23.51
CA GLY A 221 8.52 -4.37 24.67
C GLY A 221 8.12 -2.91 24.45
N GLN A 222 7.19 -2.45 25.28
CA GLN A 222 6.54 -1.13 25.19
C GLN A 222 7.52 0.01 25.45
N MET A 223 8.42 -0.12 26.43
CA MET A 223 9.41 0.94 26.75
C MET A 223 10.30 1.29 25.55
N ALA A 224 10.72 0.30 24.76
CA ALA A 224 11.50 0.57 23.55
C ALA A 224 10.67 1.36 22.50
N THR A 225 9.37 1.09 22.41
CA THR A 225 8.46 1.85 21.55
C THR A 225 8.28 3.29 22.04
N ILE A 226 8.06 3.50 23.34
CA ILE A 226 7.92 4.84 23.95
C ILE A 226 9.21 5.66 23.74
N VAL A 227 10.39 5.06 23.93
CA VAL A 227 11.66 5.75 23.67
C VAL A 227 11.79 6.13 22.20
N MET A 228 11.45 5.23 21.26
CA MET A 228 11.49 5.55 19.83
C MET A 228 10.52 6.68 19.45
N ILE A 229 9.29 6.67 20.00
CA ILE A 229 8.32 7.76 19.85
C ILE A 229 8.91 9.06 20.38
N THR A 230 9.47 9.05 21.59
CA THR A 230 10.06 10.25 22.22
C THR A 230 11.19 10.82 21.35
N LEU A 231 12.08 9.96 20.85
CA LEU A 231 13.14 10.37 19.93
C LEU A 231 12.57 10.95 18.64
N SER A 232 11.55 10.32 18.05
CA SER A 232 10.89 10.80 16.82
C SER A 232 10.19 12.15 17.01
N VAL A 233 9.50 12.34 18.13
CA VAL A 233 8.85 13.61 18.49
C VAL A 233 9.90 14.69 18.72
N THR A 234 10.99 14.37 19.41
CA THR A 234 12.09 15.31 19.67
C THR A 234 12.73 15.78 18.36
N THR A 235 13.12 14.87 17.47
CA THR A 235 13.77 15.23 16.20
C THR A 235 12.85 16.00 15.26
N SER A 236 11.58 15.59 15.18
CA SER A 236 10.60 16.26 14.31
C SER A 236 10.19 17.64 14.83
N SER A 237 10.07 17.80 16.15
CA SER A 237 9.79 19.12 16.75
C SER A 237 10.98 20.06 16.62
N ARG A 238 12.21 19.57 16.79
CA ARG A 238 13.43 20.34 16.53
C ARG A 238 13.55 20.78 15.07
N TYR A 239 13.24 19.87 14.15
CA TYR A 239 13.16 20.20 12.73
C TYR A 239 12.16 21.34 12.46
N LEU A 240 10.95 21.23 13.02
CA LEU A 240 9.91 22.23 12.82
C LEU A 240 10.26 23.57 13.49
N TRP A 241 10.89 23.55 14.66
CA TRP A 241 11.43 24.74 15.32
C TRP A 241 12.43 25.47 14.42
N TRP A 242 13.44 24.75 13.90
CA TRP A 242 14.39 25.28 12.92
C TRP A 242 13.69 25.89 11.70
N ARG A 243 12.64 25.22 11.19
CA ARG A 243 11.84 25.76 10.08
C ARG A 243 11.18 27.10 10.42
N TYR A 244 10.58 27.22 11.60
CA TYR A 244 9.93 28.45 12.07
C TYR A 244 10.90 29.61 12.28
N THR A 245 12.10 29.34 12.79
CA THR A 245 13.03 30.39 13.24
C THR A 245 14.00 30.85 12.16
N GLU A 246 14.44 29.97 11.26
CA GLU A 246 15.62 30.23 10.43
C GLU A 246 15.41 30.07 8.92
N THR A 247 14.30 29.48 8.46
CA THR A 247 14.21 29.03 7.05
C THR A 247 13.22 29.78 6.15
N LEU A 248 12.49 30.77 6.68
CA LEU A 248 11.59 31.58 5.87
C LEU A 248 12.36 32.70 5.18
N ASN A 249 12.16 32.85 3.86
CA ASN A 249 12.73 33.94 3.09
C ASN A 249 11.82 35.17 3.18
N TRP A 250 12.20 36.17 3.98
CA TRP A 250 11.40 37.38 4.15
C TRP A 250 11.56 38.39 3.00
N ASP A 251 12.63 38.25 2.20
CA ASP A 251 12.98 39.20 1.14
C ASP A 251 12.27 38.92 -0.19
N ASP A 252 11.72 37.72 -0.37
CA ASP A 252 10.99 37.30 -1.58
C ASP A 252 9.53 36.94 -1.22
N PRO A 253 8.54 37.76 -1.59
CA PRO A 253 7.13 37.52 -1.26
C PRO A 253 6.58 36.19 -1.80
N LEU A 254 7.04 35.74 -2.98
CA LEU A 254 6.59 34.47 -3.55
C LEU A 254 7.17 33.30 -2.76
N ALA A 255 8.47 33.35 -2.45
CA ALA A 255 9.12 32.35 -1.62
C ALA A 255 8.54 32.32 -0.20
N LEU A 256 8.21 33.48 0.38
CA LEU A 256 7.56 33.57 1.69
C LEU A 256 6.18 32.92 1.69
N ALA A 257 5.35 33.22 0.68
CA ALA A 257 4.00 32.67 0.58
C ALA A 257 4.03 31.13 0.40
N LEU A 258 4.84 30.64 -0.55
CA LEU A 258 4.96 29.20 -0.82
C LEU A 258 5.68 28.45 0.32
N GLY A 259 6.70 29.06 0.92
CA GLY A 259 7.43 28.54 2.08
C GLY A 259 6.57 28.49 3.35
N GLY A 260 5.75 29.52 3.60
CA GLY A 260 4.75 29.54 4.65
C GLY A 260 3.67 28.47 4.42
N GLY A 261 3.21 28.30 3.18
CA GLY A 261 2.29 27.22 2.81
C GLY A 261 2.87 25.81 3.07
N LEU A 262 4.14 25.59 2.72
CA LEU A 262 4.86 24.35 3.03
C LEU A 262 4.99 24.15 4.55
N LEU A 263 5.36 25.19 5.30
CA LEU A 263 5.50 25.13 6.75
C LEU A 263 4.18 24.78 7.45
N LEU A 264 3.05 25.33 7.00
CA LEU A 264 1.72 24.96 7.49
C LEU A 264 1.39 23.49 7.19
N ALA A 265 1.72 22.99 6.01
CA ALA A 265 1.54 21.58 5.65
C ALA A 265 2.40 20.65 6.52
N GLU A 266 3.65 21.02 6.80
CA GLU A 266 4.54 20.28 7.70
C GLU A 266 4.09 20.32 9.15
N THR A 267 3.58 21.46 9.61
CA THR A 267 2.99 21.61 10.94
C THR A 267 1.79 20.71 11.13
N TYR A 268 0.91 20.67 10.12
CA TYR A 268 -0.21 19.73 10.09
C TYR A 268 0.29 18.28 10.15
N ALA A 269 1.29 17.91 9.35
CA ALA A 269 1.82 16.55 9.32
C ALA A 269 2.47 16.16 10.66
N TRP A 270 3.17 17.09 11.30
CA TRP A 270 3.74 16.93 12.63
C TRP A 270 2.66 16.76 13.70
N LEU A 271 1.59 17.54 13.66
CA LEU A 271 0.47 17.41 14.58
C LEU A 271 -0.21 16.04 14.46
N VAL A 272 -0.54 15.61 13.24
CA VAL A 272 -1.12 14.28 12.97
C VAL A 272 -0.16 13.16 13.40
N LEU A 273 1.15 13.33 13.22
CA LEU A 273 2.15 12.38 13.69
C LEU A 273 2.11 12.21 15.22
N ILE A 274 2.09 13.32 15.97
CA ILE A 274 2.03 13.29 17.43
C ILE A 274 0.73 12.64 17.91
N LEU A 275 -0.41 13.05 17.33
CA LEU A 275 -1.70 12.50 17.68
C LEU A 275 -1.78 11.00 17.34
N GLY A 276 -1.22 10.58 16.20
CA GLY A 276 -1.13 9.17 15.82
C GLY A 276 -0.24 8.36 16.78
N PHE A 277 0.87 8.92 17.25
CA PHE A 277 1.68 8.27 18.29
C PHE A 277 0.95 8.20 19.63
N PHE A 278 0.24 9.25 20.03
CA PHE A 278 -0.59 9.25 21.23
C PHE A 278 -1.65 8.13 21.20
N GLN A 279 -2.36 7.99 20.09
CA GLN A 279 -3.36 6.95 19.90
C GLN A 279 -2.75 5.54 19.97
N THR A 280 -1.58 5.34 19.37
CA THR A 280 -1.00 4.00 19.18
C THR A 280 0.09 3.63 20.18
N ILE A 281 0.30 4.45 21.22
CA ILE A 281 1.36 4.25 22.21
C ILE A 281 1.19 2.95 23.02
N ASN A 282 -0.07 2.56 23.27
CA ASN A 282 -0.41 1.36 24.03
C ASN A 282 -1.82 0.84 23.68
N PRO A 283 -1.98 0.12 22.56
CA PRO A 283 -3.25 -0.53 22.22
C PRO A 283 -3.73 -1.44 23.36
N LEU A 284 -5.03 -1.45 23.63
CA LEU A 284 -5.58 -2.13 24.82
C LEU A 284 -5.63 -3.66 24.65
N GLU A 285 -5.76 -4.15 23.42
CA GLU A 285 -5.85 -5.57 23.05
C GLU A 285 -6.94 -6.35 23.81
N ARG A 286 -8.11 -5.73 23.96
CA ARG A 286 -9.24 -6.28 24.71
C ARG A 286 -9.58 -7.71 24.26
N LYS A 287 -9.81 -8.59 25.24
CA LYS A 287 -10.21 -9.99 25.01
C LYS A 287 -11.72 -10.17 25.20
N PRO A 288 -12.35 -11.10 24.44
CA PRO A 288 -13.72 -11.52 24.72
C PRO A 288 -13.88 -11.98 26.17
N ILE A 289 -15.04 -11.69 26.76
CA ILE A 289 -15.36 -12.06 28.13
C ILE A 289 -16.40 -13.19 28.07
N PRO A 290 -16.19 -14.31 28.80
CA PRO A 290 -17.15 -15.40 28.84
C PRO A 290 -18.51 -14.94 29.35
N LEU A 291 -19.59 -15.37 28.69
CA LEU A 291 -20.96 -15.16 29.13
C LEU A 291 -21.34 -16.12 30.27
N PRO A 292 -22.37 -15.80 31.08
CA PRO A 292 -22.94 -16.73 32.04
C PRO A 292 -23.35 -18.05 31.35
N LYS A 293 -23.12 -19.18 32.01
CA LYS A 293 -23.50 -20.50 31.48
C LYS A 293 -25.02 -20.63 31.28
N ASN A 294 -25.80 -19.97 32.14
CA ASN A 294 -27.25 -19.91 32.00
C ASN A 294 -27.63 -18.91 30.89
N THR A 295 -28.18 -19.42 29.79
CA THR A 295 -28.66 -18.65 28.63
C THR A 295 -29.91 -17.83 28.93
N ASP A 296 -30.64 -18.15 30.00
CA ASP A 296 -31.82 -17.39 30.42
C ASP A 296 -31.45 -15.98 30.90
N LEU A 297 -30.19 -15.77 31.31
CA LEU A 297 -29.65 -14.47 31.69
C LEU A 297 -29.13 -13.65 30.50
N TRP A 298 -29.13 -14.22 29.30
CA TRP A 298 -28.67 -13.49 28.12
C TRP A 298 -29.74 -12.50 27.66
N PRO A 299 -29.37 -11.29 27.20
CA PRO A 299 -30.35 -10.27 26.83
C PRO A 299 -30.98 -10.53 25.46
N THR A 300 -32.09 -9.84 25.19
CA THR A 300 -32.69 -9.80 23.84
C THR A 300 -31.87 -8.94 22.89
N VAL A 301 -31.79 -9.37 21.62
CA VAL A 301 -31.00 -8.69 20.59
C VAL A 301 -31.80 -8.60 19.29
N ASP A 302 -31.94 -7.37 18.79
CA ASP A 302 -32.43 -7.11 17.44
C ASP A 302 -31.26 -6.97 16.48
N VAL A 303 -31.26 -7.75 15.39
CA VAL A 303 -30.27 -7.67 14.32
C VAL A 303 -30.85 -6.85 13.18
N TYR A 304 -30.25 -5.72 12.88
CA TYR A 304 -30.64 -4.83 11.80
C TYR A 304 -29.75 -5.01 10.57
N ILE A 305 -30.38 -5.25 9.43
CA ILE A 305 -29.75 -5.36 8.12
C ILE A 305 -30.35 -4.30 7.18
N PRO A 306 -29.84 -3.06 7.20
CA PRO A 306 -30.32 -2.01 6.31
C PRO A 306 -29.86 -2.22 4.86
N THR A 307 -30.77 -1.94 3.93
CA THR A 307 -30.53 -2.00 2.48
C THR A 307 -31.31 -0.88 1.76
N TYR A 308 -30.81 -0.46 0.60
CA TYR A 308 -31.44 0.56 -0.23
C TYR A 308 -31.60 0.11 -1.69
N ASN A 309 -30.49 -0.15 -2.38
CA ASN A 309 -30.46 -0.53 -3.80
C ASN A 309 -29.69 -1.83 -4.06
N GLU A 310 -29.13 -2.47 -3.03
CA GLU A 310 -28.36 -3.70 -3.19
C GLU A 310 -29.26 -4.87 -3.58
N PRO A 311 -28.89 -5.70 -4.56
CA PRO A 311 -29.74 -6.79 -5.02
C PRO A 311 -29.91 -7.87 -3.95
N LEU A 312 -31.02 -8.62 -4.01
CA LEU A 312 -31.31 -9.69 -3.05
C LEU A 312 -30.19 -10.74 -2.97
N SER A 313 -29.45 -10.96 -4.05
CA SER A 313 -28.27 -11.85 -4.07
C SER A 313 -27.16 -11.44 -3.11
N VAL A 314 -27.04 -10.14 -2.78
CA VAL A 314 -26.07 -9.60 -1.82
C VAL A 314 -26.63 -9.64 -0.39
N VAL A 315 -27.91 -9.35 -0.20
CA VAL A 315 -28.54 -9.25 1.13
C VAL A 315 -28.88 -10.62 1.73
N ARG A 316 -29.22 -11.60 0.86
CA ARG A 316 -29.63 -12.95 1.26
C ARG A 316 -28.55 -13.66 2.10
N PRO A 317 -27.26 -13.73 1.71
CA PRO A 317 -26.23 -14.38 2.52
C PRO A 317 -26.13 -13.83 3.94
N THR A 318 -26.13 -12.50 4.08
CA THR A 318 -26.05 -11.80 5.37
C THR A 318 -27.24 -12.12 6.26
N THR A 319 -28.45 -12.15 5.69
CA THR A 319 -29.68 -12.43 6.44
C THR A 319 -29.74 -13.89 6.92
N LEU A 320 -29.38 -14.85 6.05
CA LEU A 320 -29.30 -16.27 6.42
C LEU A 320 -28.21 -16.55 7.45
N ALA A 321 -27.10 -15.82 7.39
CA ALA A 321 -26.03 -15.87 8.38
C ALA A 321 -26.45 -15.30 9.74
N ALA A 322 -27.19 -14.18 9.75
CA ALA A 322 -27.72 -13.57 10.98
C ALA A 322 -28.65 -14.52 11.74
N LEU A 323 -29.53 -15.23 11.02
CA LEU A 323 -30.37 -16.32 11.57
C LEU A 323 -29.57 -17.50 12.13
N SER A 324 -28.26 -17.54 11.94
CA SER A 324 -27.38 -18.63 12.33
C SER A 324 -26.44 -18.28 13.48
N ILE A 325 -26.59 -17.07 14.05
CA ILE A 325 -25.87 -16.63 15.24
C ILE A 325 -26.24 -17.53 16.43
N ASP A 326 -25.25 -17.91 17.23
CA ASP A 326 -25.41 -18.79 18.38
C ASP A 326 -26.01 -18.02 19.58
N TRP A 327 -27.31 -17.80 19.52
CA TRP A 327 -28.13 -17.11 20.53
C TRP A 327 -29.45 -17.85 20.77
N PRO A 328 -30.10 -17.72 21.95
CA PRO A 328 -31.44 -18.26 22.18
C PRO A 328 -32.43 -17.72 21.15
N ALA A 329 -33.22 -18.62 20.54
CA ALA A 329 -34.10 -18.29 19.43
C ALA A 329 -35.22 -17.33 19.80
N ASP A 330 -35.68 -17.38 21.06
CA ASP A 330 -36.66 -16.48 21.68
C ASP A 330 -36.10 -15.08 21.99
N LYS A 331 -34.79 -14.89 21.86
CA LYS A 331 -34.08 -13.64 22.19
C LYS A 331 -33.30 -13.04 21.02
N LEU A 332 -33.43 -13.60 19.82
CA LEU A 332 -32.76 -13.14 18.62
C LEU A 332 -33.80 -12.81 17.56
N ASN A 333 -33.99 -11.52 17.31
CA ASN A 333 -34.88 -11.04 16.26
C ASN A 333 -34.05 -10.52 15.10
N VAL A 334 -34.36 -10.90 13.87
CA VAL A 334 -33.64 -10.43 12.67
C VAL A 334 -34.59 -9.59 11.82
N TYR A 335 -34.14 -8.42 11.38
CA TYR A 335 -34.92 -7.47 10.58
C TYR A 335 -34.16 -7.00 9.35
N ILE A 336 -34.80 -7.12 8.19
CA ILE A 336 -34.40 -6.43 6.96
C ILE A 336 -35.04 -5.03 6.98
N LEU A 337 -34.21 -3.99 6.91
CA LEU A 337 -34.66 -2.61 6.87
C LEU A 337 -34.51 -2.04 5.45
N ASP A 338 -35.59 -2.04 4.66
CA ASP A 338 -35.55 -1.77 3.23
C ASP A 338 -36.09 -0.38 2.85
N ASP A 339 -35.18 0.57 2.63
CA ASP A 339 -35.53 1.91 2.13
C ASP A 339 -35.85 1.91 0.60
N GLY A 340 -35.63 0.78 -0.07
CA GLY A 340 -35.97 0.56 -1.49
C GLY A 340 -37.42 0.14 -1.73
N LYS A 341 -38.13 -0.32 -0.69
CA LYS A 341 -39.57 -0.72 -0.73
C LYS A 341 -39.84 -1.83 -1.75
N ARG A 342 -38.98 -2.84 -1.79
CA ARG A 342 -38.97 -3.90 -2.82
C ARG A 342 -39.77 -5.12 -2.35
N SER A 343 -40.76 -5.53 -3.13
CA SER A 343 -41.64 -6.67 -2.80
C SER A 343 -40.88 -7.99 -2.66
N GLU A 344 -39.87 -8.23 -3.50
CA GLU A 344 -39.06 -9.45 -3.44
C GLU A 344 -38.36 -9.65 -2.08
N PHE A 345 -38.03 -8.55 -1.38
CA PHE A 345 -37.43 -8.60 -0.04
C PHE A 345 -38.45 -8.93 1.03
N LYS A 346 -39.68 -8.46 0.88
CA LYS A 346 -40.79 -8.80 1.78
C LYS A 346 -41.14 -10.28 1.66
N GLU A 347 -41.29 -10.78 0.43
CA GLU A 347 -41.55 -12.20 0.15
C GLU A 347 -40.43 -13.09 0.71
N PHE A 348 -39.17 -12.72 0.46
CA PHE A 348 -38.02 -13.42 1.01
C PHE A 348 -38.02 -13.42 2.55
N ALA A 349 -38.32 -12.28 3.18
CA ALA A 349 -38.35 -12.17 4.64
C ALA A 349 -39.42 -13.07 5.27
N GLU A 350 -40.62 -13.11 4.66
CA GLU A 350 -41.71 -14.01 5.05
C GLU A 350 -41.30 -15.48 4.89
N GLU A 351 -40.65 -15.85 3.79
CA GLU A 351 -40.17 -17.22 3.51
C GLU A 351 -39.19 -17.74 4.58
N ILE A 352 -38.27 -16.89 5.06
CA ILE A 352 -37.26 -17.27 6.07
C ILE A 352 -37.66 -16.96 7.52
N GLY A 353 -38.83 -16.34 7.73
CA GLY A 353 -39.32 -15.98 9.05
C GLY A 353 -38.54 -14.85 9.74
N VAL A 354 -38.16 -13.80 9.01
CA VAL A 354 -37.54 -12.59 9.57
C VAL A 354 -38.46 -11.38 9.41
N GLY A 355 -38.25 -10.35 10.22
CA GLY A 355 -39.02 -9.11 10.08
C GLY A 355 -38.61 -8.32 8.83
N TYR A 356 -39.60 -7.77 8.13
CA TYR A 356 -39.41 -6.80 7.05
C TYR A 356 -39.97 -5.46 7.47
N LEU A 357 -39.11 -4.43 7.51
CA LEU A 357 -39.50 -3.07 7.85
C LEU A 357 -39.14 -2.15 6.69
N ALA A 358 -40.13 -1.39 6.21
CA ALA A 358 -39.98 -0.33 5.25
C ALA A 358 -40.73 0.90 5.74
N ARG A 359 -40.29 2.09 5.34
CA ARG A 359 -40.90 3.37 5.74
C ARG A 359 -41.36 4.17 4.54
N SER A 360 -42.32 5.07 4.74
CA SER A 360 -42.92 5.85 3.65
C SER A 360 -41.99 6.93 3.10
N ASP A 361 -41.20 7.58 3.96
CA ASP A 361 -40.20 8.58 3.57
C ASP A 361 -38.78 7.99 3.60
N ASN A 362 -37.87 8.54 2.79
CA ASN A 362 -36.45 8.15 2.75
C ASN A 362 -35.57 9.23 3.40
N ASN A 363 -36.10 9.94 4.41
CA ASN A 363 -35.37 11.04 5.05
C ASN A 363 -34.20 10.48 5.86
N HIS A 364 -33.08 11.22 5.91
CA HIS A 364 -31.92 10.86 6.74
C HIS A 364 -31.25 9.50 6.42
N ALA A 365 -31.52 8.92 5.24
CA ALA A 365 -30.87 7.69 4.75
C ALA A 365 -30.82 6.57 5.82
N LYS A 366 -29.68 5.88 5.95
CA LYS A 366 -29.49 4.74 6.86
C LYS A 366 -29.83 5.05 8.33
N ALA A 367 -29.44 6.23 8.84
CA ALA A 367 -29.79 6.65 10.21
C ALA A 367 -31.30 6.73 10.41
N GLY A 368 -32.00 7.37 9.46
CA GLY A 368 -33.46 7.47 9.49
C GLY A 368 -34.13 6.10 9.41
N ASN A 369 -33.59 5.18 8.61
CA ASN A 369 -34.10 3.82 8.49
C ASN A 369 -34.00 3.06 9.83
N MET A 370 -32.84 3.09 10.47
CA MET A 370 -32.63 2.47 11.78
C MET A 370 -33.48 3.13 12.89
N ASN A 371 -33.60 4.46 12.90
CA ASN A 371 -34.47 5.18 13.84
C ASN A 371 -35.95 4.85 13.64
N SER A 372 -36.39 4.62 12.40
CA SER A 372 -37.75 4.15 12.11
C SER A 372 -37.96 2.74 12.66
N ALA A 373 -37.00 1.84 12.46
CA ALA A 373 -37.05 0.46 12.96
C ALA A 373 -37.13 0.37 14.49
N MET A 374 -36.42 1.26 15.20
CA MET A 374 -36.44 1.32 16.66
C MET A 374 -37.86 1.57 17.24
N ARG A 375 -38.78 2.15 16.46
CA ARG A 375 -40.18 2.37 16.88
C ARG A 375 -41.03 1.10 16.88
N TYR A 376 -40.59 0.06 16.18
CA TYR A 376 -41.35 -1.19 15.96
C TYR A 376 -40.66 -2.41 16.58
N THR A 377 -39.58 -2.21 17.33
CA THR A 377 -38.74 -3.28 17.88
C THR A 377 -38.30 -2.91 19.29
N ASP A 378 -38.05 -3.90 20.14
CA ASP A 378 -37.93 -3.75 21.60
C ASP A 378 -36.74 -4.49 22.22
N GLY A 379 -35.83 -5.05 21.42
CA GLY A 379 -34.64 -5.75 21.92
C GLY A 379 -33.71 -4.85 22.74
N GLU A 380 -33.19 -5.35 23.86
CA GLU A 380 -32.32 -4.59 24.77
C GLU A 380 -31.03 -4.09 24.08
N TYR A 381 -30.57 -4.84 23.08
CA TYR A 381 -29.39 -4.52 22.27
C TYR A 381 -29.72 -4.59 20.78
N ILE A 382 -29.00 -3.80 19.99
CA ILE A 382 -29.13 -3.74 18.54
C ILE A 382 -27.79 -4.13 17.91
N ALA A 383 -27.76 -5.22 17.16
CA ALA A 383 -26.62 -5.62 16.33
C ALA A 383 -26.82 -5.10 14.91
N ILE A 384 -25.82 -4.45 14.32
CA ILE A 384 -25.93 -3.83 13.00
C ILE A 384 -24.94 -4.48 12.04
N PHE A 385 -25.46 -4.93 10.90
CA PHE A 385 -24.67 -5.38 9.76
C PHE A 385 -25.14 -4.66 8.51
N ASP A 386 -24.24 -4.02 7.77
CA ASP A 386 -24.55 -3.66 6.38
C ASP A 386 -24.96 -4.94 5.62
N CYS A 387 -25.80 -4.79 4.61
CA CYS A 387 -26.36 -5.93 3.88
C CYS A 387 -25.33 -6.83 3.21
N ASP A 388 -24.08 -6.38 3.03
CA ASP A 388 -22.96 -7.14 2.49
C ASP A 388 -22.04 -7.74 3.57
N HIS A 389 -22.22 -7.45 4.87
CA HIS A 389 -21.39 -7.97 5.95
C HIS A 389 -21.96 -9.24 6.57
N VAL A 390 -21.49 -10.40 6.10
CA VAL A 390 -21.96 -11.71 6.55
C VAL A 390 -21.38 -12.05 7.93
N PRO A 391 -22.21 -12.18 8.99
CA PRO A 391 -21.72 -12.47 10.34
C PRO A 391 -21.26 -13.93 10.54
N ALA A 392 -20.25 -14.08 11.38
CA ALA A 392 -19.88 -15.35 12.00
C ALA A 392 -20.88 -15.69 13.11
N ARG A 393 -21.16 -16.99 13.29
CA ARG A 393 -22.11 -17.46 14.31
C ARG A 393 -21.75 -17.05 15.75
N SER A 394 -20.47 -16.81 16.02
CA SER A 394 -19.96 -16.43 17.34
C SER A 394 -20.09 -14.93 17.66
N PHE A 395 -20.61 -14.10 16.76
CA PHE A 395 -20.58 -12.64 16.87
C PHE A 395 -21.08 -12.11 18.23
N LEU A 396 -22.27 -12.52 18.68
CA LEU A 396 -22.83 -12.07 19.96
C LEU A 396 -22.08 -12.62 21.17
N GLN A 397 -21.61 -13.87 21.10
CA GLN A 397 -20.82 -14.47 22.17
C GLN A 397 -19.48 -13.76 22.38
N MET A 398 -18.87 -13.26 21.30
CA MET A 398 -17.61 -12.52 21.37
C MET A 398 -17.78 -11.10 21.90
N THR A 399 -18.94 -10.47 21.67
CA THR A 399 -19.17 -9.05 21.94
C THR A 399 -19.92 -8.79 23.24
N MET A 400 -20.94 -9.60 23.57
CA MET A 400 -21.91 -9.29 24.62
C MET A 400 -21.29 -9.24 26.03
N GLY A 401 -20.23 -10.01 26.28
CA GLY A 401 -19.58 -10.04 27.60
C GLY A 401 -19.00 -8.69 28.07
N GLN A 402 -18.73 -7.75 27.17
CA GLN A 402 -18.25 -6.41 27.56
C GLN A 402 -19.33 -5.58 28.25
N PHE A 403 -20.58 -5.65 27.79
CA PHE A 403 -21.72 -4.95 28.38
C PHE A 403 -22.04 -5.47 29.79
N LEU A 404 -21.90 -6.78 29.99
CA LEU A 404 -22.12 -7.41 31.30
C LEU A 404 -21.03 -7.04 32.32
N LYS A 405 -19.80 -6.79 31.87
CA LYS A 405 -18.69 -6.42 32.75
C LYS A 405 -18.76 -4.97 33.20
N ASP A 406 -19.17 -4.06 32.32
CA ASP A 406 -19.27 -2.63 32.61
C ASP A 406 -20.57 -2.10 32.03
N SER A 407 -21.52 -1.76 32.89
CA SER A 407 -22.86 -1.30 32.52
C SER A 407 -22.87 0.03 31.76
N LYS A 408 -21.76 0.78 31.78
CA LYS A 408 -21.57 2.00 30.99
C LYS A 408 -21.14 1.73 29.56
N VAL A 409 -20.66 0.53 29.22
CA VAL A 409 -20.36 0.18 27.82
C VAL A 409 -21.68 0.17 27.06
N CYS A 410 -21.77 1.00 26.02
CA CYS A 410 -22.96 1.13 25.17
C CYS A 410 -22.71 0.70 23.73
N LEU A 411 -21.46 0.49 23.34
CA LEU A 411 -21.04 0.11 22.00
C LEU A 411 -19.89 -0.88 22.08
N VAL A 412 -20.00 -1.99 21.36
CA VAL A 412 -18.88 -2.91 21.08
C VAL A 412 -18.71 -3.01 19.57
N GLN A 413 -17.57 -2.55 19.06
CA GLN A 413 -17.22 -2.58 17.64
C GLN A 413 -16.23 -3.74 17.37
N THR A 414 -16.42 -4.42 16.23
CA THR A 414 -15.47 -5.41 15.69
C THR A 414 -14.88 -4.93 14.35
N PRO A 415 -13.72 -5.43 13.87
CA PRO A 415 -13.14 -5.07 12.58
C PRO A 415 -14.11 -5.21 11.40
N HIS A 416 -14.05 -4.27 10.45
CA HIS A 416 -14.56 -4.54 9.11
C HIS A 416 -13.51 -5.34 8.35
N HIS A 417 -13.81 -6.62 8.13
CA HIS A 417 -13.01 -7.48 7.28
C HIS A 417 -13.68 -7.58 5.91
N PHE A 418 -12.89 -7.51 4.85
CA PHE A 418 -13.37 -7.68 3.48
C PHE A 418 -12.71 -8.92 2.89
N PHE A 419 -13.52 -9.83 2.34
CA PHE A 419 -13.02 -11.05 1.70
C PHE A 419 -12.73 -10.87 0.21
N SER A 420 -13.26 -9.81 -0.40
CA SER A 420 -12.90 -9.37 -1.75
C SER A 420 -11.76 -8.36 -1.71
N ALA A 421 -10.92 -8.37 -2.74
CA ALA A 421 -9.86 -7.38 -2.92
C ALA A 421 -10.46 -5.98 -3.19
N ASP A 422 -9.91 -4.96 -2.54
CA ASP A 422 -10.23 -3.58 -2.94
C ASP A 422 -9.57 -3.22 -4.28
N PRO A 423 -9.93 -2.08 -4.92
CA PRO A 423 -9.36 -1.71 -6.21
C PRO A 423 -7.85 -1.53 -6.22
N PHE A 424 -7.24 -1.09 -5.11
CA PHE A 424 -5.77 -1.03 -5.03
C PHE A 424 -5.19 -2.44 -5.06
N GLU A 425 -5.75 -3.35 -4.27
CA GLU A 425 -5.28 -4.73 -4.20
C GLU A 425 -5.41 -5.48 -5.53
N ARG A 426 -6.57 -5.30 -6.17
CA ARG A 426 -6.93 -5.94 -7.44
C ARG A 426 -6.08 -5.39 -8.59
N ASN A 427 -6.06 -4.08 -8.77
CA ASN A 427 -5.41 -3.44 -9.93
C ASN A 427 -3.89 -3.60 -9.85
N LEU A 428 -3.33 -3.59 -8.63
CA LEU A 428 -1.90 -3.82 -8.40
C LEU A 428 -1.51 -5.31 -8.32
N ASN A 429 -2.47 -6.23 -8.34
CA ASN A 429 -2.27 -7.68 -8.22
C ASN A 429 -1.44 -8.07 -6.97
N ASN A 430 -1.75 -7.44 -5.84
CA ASN A 430 -1.02 -7.65 -4.57
C ASN A 430 -1.96 -8.06 -3.42
N HIS A 431 -3.20 -8.48 -3.72
CA HIS A 431 -4.18 -8.93 -2.74
C HIS A 431 -3.60 -9.95 -1.75
N SER A 432 -3.82 -9.73 -0.46
CA SER A 432 -3.29 -10.54 0.65
C SER A 432 -1.75 -10.60 0.76
N GLN A 433 -1.00 -9.80 -0.02
CA GLN A 433 0.47 -9.71 0.06
C GLN A 433 0.91 -8.44 0.79
N ILE A 434 0.20 -7.34 0.53
CA ILE A 434 0.41 -6.02 1.14
C ILE A 434 -0.87 -5.68 1.93
N PRO A 435 -0.76 -5.23 3.19
CA PRO A 435 -1.91 -4.77 3.95
C PRO A 435 -2.68 -3.69 3.19
N ASN A 436 -3.99 -3.89 3.06
CA ASN A 436 -4.88 -2.88 2.48
C ASN A 436 -5.02 -1.64 3.38
N GLU A 437 -5.72 -0.62 2.87
CA GLU A 437 -5.87 0.65 3.59
C GLU A 437 -6.52 0.46 4.98
N ASN A 438 -7.63 -0.27 5.03
CA ASN A 438 -8.47 -0.46 6.21
C ASN A 438 -7.74 -1.19 7.36
N MET A 439 -6.71 -1.99 7.03
CA MET A 439 -5.96 -2.79 7.99
C MET A 439 -5.27 -1.95 9.07
N LEU A 440 -4.83 -0.73 8.75
CA LEU A 440 -4.26 0.19 9.74
C LEU A 440 -5.30 0.65 10.76
N PHE A 441 -6.49 1.01 10.27
CA PHE A 441 -7.54 1.56 11.11
C PHE A 441 -8.12 0.50 12.04
N TYR A 442 -8.59 -0.62 11.50
CA TYR A 442 -9.17 -1.69 12.32
C TYR A 442 -8.11 -2.51 13.05
N GLY A 443 -6.93 -2.70 12.48
CA GLY A 443 -5.90 -3.53 13.10
C GLY A 443 -5.19 -2.87 14.29
N LEU A 444 -4.97 -1.56 14.25
CA LEU A 444 -4.16 -0.85 15.26
C LEU A 444 -4.84 0.41 15.81
N ILE A 445 -5.40 1.27 14.97
CA ILE A 445 -5.91 2.58 15.43
C ILE A 445 -7.13 2.42 16.32
N GLN A 446 -8.10 1.57 15.98
CA GLN A 446 -9.30 1.34 16.79
C GLN A 446 -8.96 0.72 18.15
N ASP A 447 -7.99 -0.19 18.19
CA ASP A 447 -7.48 -0.79 19.43
C ASP A 447 -6.69 0.22 20.28
N GLY A 448 -5.97 1.14 19.61
CA GLY A 448 -5.38 2.32 20.25
C GLY A 448 -6.41 3.30 20.79
N ASN A 449 -7.53 3.49 20.10
CA ASN A 449 -8.63 4.33 20.56
C ASN A 449 -9.38 3.71 21.75
N ASP A 450 -9.53 2.38 21.82
CA ASP A 450 -10.14 1.67 22.97
C ASP A 450 -9.37 1.93 24.27
N MET A 451 -8.04 2.06 24.21
CA MET A 451 -7.21 2.47 25.36
C MET A 451 -7.67 3.81 25.97
N TRP A 452 -8.20 4.70 25.14
CA TRP A 452 -8.63 6.04 25.52
C TRP A 452 -10.16 6.17 25.62
N ASP A 453 -10.89 5.05 25.63
CA ASP A 453 -12.36 5.02 25.61
C ASP A 453 -12.92 5.87 24.45
N ALA A 454 -12.32 5.73 23.26
CA ALA A 454 -12.60 6.54 22.07
C ALA A 454 -12.90 5.67 20.84
N THR A 455 -13.34 4.42 21.03
CA THR A 455 -13.69 3.52 19.91
C THR A 455 -14.86 4.10 19.11
N PHE A 456 -14.67 4.20 17.80
CA PHE A 456 -15.71 4.67 16.90
C PHE A 456 -16.70 3.56 16.54
N PHE A 457 -17.97 3.92 16.42
CA PHE A 457 -18.93 3.11 15.68
C PHE A 457 -18.70 3.33 14.18
N CYS A 458 -18.56 2.24 13.42
CA CYS A 458 -18.24 2.26 12.00
C CYS A 458 -19.43 1.83 11.12
N GLY A 459 -20.66 1.95 11.62
CA GLY A 459 -21.87 1.71 10.84
C GLY A 459 -22.26 0.24 10.68
N SER A 460 -21.35 -0.70 10.89
CA SER A 460 -21.57 -2.15 10.74
C SER A 460 -20.65 -2.93 11.67
N CYS A 461 -20.93 -4.22 11.87
CA CYS A 461 -20.14 -5.15 12.68
C CYS A 461 -20.05 -4.70 14.15
N ALA A 462 -21.15 -4.16 14.69
CA ALA A 462 -21.21 -3.61 16.03
C ALA A 462 -22.50 -4.01 16.77
N VAL A 463 -22.42 -4.01 18.10
CA VAL A 463 -23.58 -4.12 18.99
C VAL A 463 -23.70 -2.81 19.76
N LEU A 464 -24.92 -2.30 19.88
CA LEU A 464 -25.25 -1.08 20.62
C LEU A 464 -26.30 -1.40 21.68
N LYS A 465 -26.21 -0.74 22.83
CA LYS A 465 -27.22 -0.81 23.89
C LYS A 465 -28.38 0.14 23.55
N ARG A 466 -29.60 -0.38 23.43
CA ARG A 466 -30.78 0.41 23.00
C ARG A 466 -31.04 1.60 23.92
N ALA A 467 -31.05 1.39 25.23
CA ALA A 467 -31.29 2.47 26.20
C ALA A 467 -30.32 3.65 26.02
N ALA A 468 -29.06 3.39 25.65
CA ALA A 468 -28.09 4.46 25.41
C ALA A 468 -28.33 5.19 24.07
N LEU A 469 -28.92 4.53 23.08
CA LEU A 469 -29.42 5.19 21.85
C LEU A 469 -30.61 6.08 22.18
N ASP A 470 -31.58 5.58 22.96
CA ASP A 470 -32.77 6.34 23.34
C ASP A 470 -32.39 7.62 24.12
N ASP A 471 -31.43 7.52 25.03
CA ASP A 471 -30.91 8.65 25.82
C ASP A 471 -30.34 9.79 24.96
N ILE A 472 -29.81 9.48 23.78
CA ILE A 472 -29.25 10.47 22.84
C ILE A 472 -30.21 10.84 21.70
N GLY A 473 -31.45 10.35 21.74
CA GLY A 473 -32.48 10.60 20.73
C GLY A 473 -32.39 9.73 19.48
N GLY A 474 -31.76 8.56 19.58
CA GLY A 474 -31.54 7.61 18.49
C GLY A 474 -30.21 7.80 17.75
N PHE A 475 -30.09 7.19 16.56
CA PHE A 475 -28.95 7.38 15.68
C PHE A 475 -28.89 8.82 15.17
N ALA A 476 -27.70 9.42 15.22
CA ALA A 476 -27.45 10.78 14.70
C ALA A 476 -27.73 10.86 13.19
N PHE A 477 -28.17 12.01 12.67
CA PHE A 477 -28.53 12.13 11.25
C PHE A 477 -28.15 13.46 10.60
N GLU A 478 -27.50 14.35 11.36
CA GLU A 478 -27.12 15.69 10.95
C GLU A 478 -25.90 15.70 10.00
N THR A 479 -25.18 14.58 9.96
CA THR A 479 -23.96 14.39 9.18
C THR A 479 -24.06 13.15 8.32
N VAL A 480 -23.34 13.11 7.19
CA VAL A 480 -23.35 11.94 6.28
C VAL A 480 -22.62 10.70 6.83
N THR A 481 -21.97 10.83 7.99
CA THR A 481 -21.35 9.74 8.76
C THR A 481 -22.08 9.64 10.10
N GLU A 482 -23.30 9.12 10.06
CA GLU A 482 -24.19 8.96 11.21
C GLU A 482 -23.55 8.13 12.32
N ASP A 483 -22.74 7.16 11.93
CA ASP A 483 -22.14 6.16 12.77
C ASP A 483 -21.16 6.77 13.77
N ALA A 484 -20.12 7.43 13.26
CA ALA A 484 -19.11 8.09 14.07
C ALA A 484 -19.72 9.21 14.94
N HIS A 485 -20.73 9.91 14.42
CA HIS A 485 -21.44 10.96 15.16
C HIS A 485 -22.28 10.37 16.30
N THR A 486 -22.93 9.21 16.08
CA THR A 486 -23.67 8.49 17.13
C THR A 486 -22.75 8.07 18.27
N ALA A 487 -21.59 7.48 17.96
CA ALA A 487 -20.61 7.11 18.99
C ALA A 487 -20.12 8.33 19.78
N LEU A 488 -19.85 9.45 19.10
CA LEU A 488 -19.46 10.71 19.73
C LEU A 488 -20.54 11.20 20.72
N ARG A 489 -21.81 11.18 20.34
CA ARG A 489 -22.93 11.56 21.21
C ARG A 489 -23.04 10.66 22.44
N MET A 490 -22.94 9.34 22.26
CA MET A 490 -22.96 8.38 23.36
C MET A 490 -21.85 8.67 24.38
N GLN A 491 -20.62 8.90 23.91
CA GLN A 491 -19.51 9.22 24.79
C GLN A 491 -19.68 10.55 25.52
N ARG A 492 -20.26 11.56 24.86
CA ARG A 492 -20.59 12.84 25.49
C ARG A 492 -21.68 12.72 26.56
N ALA A 493 -22.59 11.75 26.40
CA ALA A 493 -23.58 11.39 27.42
C ALA A 493 -22.97 10.57 28.58
N GLY A 494 -21.66 10.30 28.56
CA GLY A 494 -20.94 9.62 29.65
C GLY A 494 -20.91 8.10 29.54
N TYR A 495 -21.35 7.55 28.40
CA TYR A 495 -21.20 6.14 28.08
C TYR A 495 -19.79 5.82 27.58
N LYS A 496 -19.44 4.53 27.64
CA LYS A 496 -18.16 3.99 27.17
C LYS A 496 -18.32 3.19 25.90
N THR A 497 -17.26 3.12 25.11
CA THR A 497 -17.20 2.30 23.91
C THR A 497 -16.05 1.30 24.00
N ALA A 498 -16.18 0.17 23.32
CA ALA A 498 -15.20 -0.91 23.38
C ALA A 498 -14.91 -1.48 21.99
N TYR A 499 -13.67 -1.92 21.79
CA TYR A 499 -13.23 -2.56 20.56
C TYR A 499 -12.76 -3.99 20.81
N ILE A 500 -13.20 -4.94 19.99
CA ILE A 500 -12.64 -6.31 20.00
C ILE A 500 -11.99 -6.55 18.66
N ASN A 501 -10.65 -6.62 18.65
CA ASN A 501 -9.82 -6.78 17.45
C ASN A 501 -9.83 -8.23 16.90
N ILE A 502 -11.03 -8.78 16.71
CA ILE A 502 -11.29 -10.10 16.13
C ILE A 502 -12.43 -9.92 15.12
N PRO A 503 -12.20 -10.14 13.81
CA PRO A 503 -13.27 -10.05 12.84
C PRO A 503 -14.36 -11.07 13.15
N GLN A 504 -15.60 -10.61 13.19
CA GLN A 504 -16.78 -11.43 13.44
C GLN A 504 -17.83 -11.29 12.33
N ALA A 505 -17.51 -10.55 11.27
CA ALA A 505 -18.25 -10.51 10.02
C ALA A 505 -17.28 -10.14 8.89
N ALA A 506 -17.63 -10.51 7.68
CA ALA A 506 -16.84 -10.16 6.51
C ALA A 506 -17.74 -9.69 5.36
N GLY A 507 -17.33 -8.63 4.67
CA GLY A 507 -18.11 -8.04 3.59
C GLY A 507 -17.37 -7.87 2.26
N LEU A 508 -18.04 -7.18 1.35
CA LEU A 508 -17.55 -6.86 0.02
C LEU A 508 -16.89 -5.47 0.00
N ALA A 509 -15.72 -5.40 -0.62
CA ALA A 509 -15.03 -4.17 -0.94
C ALA A 509 -15.66 -3.55 -2.20
N THR A 510 -15.35 -2.28 -2.46
CA THR A 510 -15.85 -1.57 -3.65
C THR A 510 -15.38 -2.17 -4.95
N ASP A 511 -16.29 -2.29 -5.92
CA ASP A 511 -16.03 -2.95 -7.20
C ASP A 511 -15.18 -2.13 -8.17
N SER A 512 -15.04 -0.82 -8.00
CA SER A 512 -14.21 0.06 -8.84
C SER A 512 -13.50 1.12 -8.01
N LEU A 513 -12.42 1.66 -8.56
CA LEU A 513 -11.65 2.77 -8.01
C LEU A 513 -12.53 4.02 -7.87
N SER A 514 -13.42 4.29 -8.82
CA SER A 514 -14.37 5.41 -8.75
C SER A 514 -15.33 5.26 -7.56
N ALA A 515 -15.88 4.05 -7.35
CA ALA A 515 -16.73 3.75 -6.18
C ALA A 515 -15.93 3.86 -4.87
N HIS A 516 -14.68 3.38 -4.85
CA HIS A 516 -13.79 3.48 -3.71
C HIS A 516 -13.53 4.93 -3.30
N ILE A 517 -13.17 5.78 -4.27
CA ILE A 517 -12.96 7.22 -4.06
C ILE A 517 -14.27 7.88 -3.61
N GLY A 518 -15.41 7.51 -4.22
CA GLY A 518 -16.73 8.01 -3.83
C GLY A 518 -17.08 7.74 -2.37
N GLN A 519 -16.74 6.55 -1.85
CA GLN A 519 -16.90 6.24 -0.42
C GLN A 519 -16.00 7.14 0.45
N ARG A 520 -14.72 7.31 0.09
CA ARG A 520 -13.78 8.13 0.88
C ARG A 520 -14.14 9.61 0.86
N ILE A 521 -14.66 10.14 -0.25
CA ILE A 521 -15.20 11.51 -0.32
C ILE A 521 -16.32 11.70 0.72
N ARG A 522 -17.23 10.73 0.83
CA ARG A 522 -18.35 10.79 1.79
C ARG A 522 -17.85 10.78 3.23
N TRP A 523 -16.94 9.86 3.56
CA TRP A 523 -16.35 9.75 4.89
C TRP A 523 -15.60 11.02 5.28
N ALA A 524 -14.78 11.54 4.35
CA ALA A 524 -14.02 12.77 4.56
C ALA A 524 -14.96 13.96 4.81
N ARG A 525 -16.02 14.08 4.00
CA ARG A 525 -17.04 15.12 4.18
C ARG A 525 -17.73 14.99 5.53
N GLY A 526 -18.20 13.80 5.90
CA GLY A 526 -18.92 13.57 7.15
C GLY A 526 -18.09 13.89 8.38
N MET A 527 -16.83 13.45 8.41
CA MET A 527 -15.91 13.77 9.51
C MET A 527 -15.63 15.27 9.62
N ALA A 528 -15.49 15.98 8.48
CA ALA A 528 -15.37 17.43 8.48
C ALA A 528 -16.66 18.13 8.97
N GLN A 529 -17.84 17.59 8.65
CA GLN A 529 -19.12 18.09 9.18
C GLN A 529 -19.20 17.91 10.70
N ILE A 530 -18.84 16.73 11.24
CA ILE A 530 -18.82 16.51 12.69
C ILE A 530 -17.84 17.49 13.35
N PHE A 531 -16.65 17.66 12.79
CA PHE A 531 -15.65 18.60 13.31
C PHE A 531 -16.18 20.03 13.39
N ARG A 532 -16.97 20.46 12.40
CA ARG A 532 -17.53 21.80 12.35
C ARG A 532 -18.80 21.99 13.20
N LEU A 533 -19.72 21.04 13.14
CA LEU A 533 -21.06 21.13 13.75
C LEU A 533 -21.03 20.75 15.23
N ASP A 534 -20.42 19.61 15.57
CA ASP A 534 -20.42 19.10 16.95
C ASP A 534 -19.13 19.47 17.72
N ASN A 535 -18.04 19.74 16.99
CA ASN A 535 -16.75 20.20 17.51
C ASN A 535 -16.25 19.43 18.74
N PRO A 536 -15.63 18.26 18.57
CA PRO A 536 -15.12 17.47 19.69
C PRO A 536 -14.03 18.17 20.49
N LEU A 537 -13.30 19.13 19.90
CA LEU A 537 -12.20 19.82 20.59
C LEU A 537 -12.73 20.69 21.73
N MET A 538 -13.82 21.44 21.52
CA MET A 538 -14.35 22.41 22.49
C MET A 538 -15.70 22.00 23.10
N GLY A 539 -16.40 21.02 22.52
CA GLY A 539 -17.69 20.53 23.02
C GLY A 539 -17.60 19.91 24.41
N LYS A 540 -18.68 19.97 25.21
CA LYS A 540 -18.73 19.38 26.56
C LYS A 540 -18.92 17.85 26.50
N GLY A 541 -18.54 17.14 27.56
CA GLY A 541 -18.83 15.69 27.74
C GLY A 541 -17.69 14.74 27.38
N LEU A 542 -16.70 15.16 26.60
CA LEU A 542 -15.51 14.35 26.31
C LEU A 542 -14.36 14.62 27.28
N SER A 543 -13.67 13.54 27.66
CA SER A 543 -12.36 13.58 28.32
C SER A 543 -11.27 14.09 27.36
N PHE A 544 -10.18 14.64 27.91
CA PHE A 544 -9.10 15.17 27.08
C PHE A 544 -8.50 14.12 26.10
N PRO A 545 -8.21 12.86 26.51
CA PRO A 545 -7.78 11.82 25.57
C PRO A 545 -8.75 11.55 24.42
N GLN A 546 -10.06 11.46 24.71
CA GLN A 546 -11.09 11.27 23.69
C GLN A 546 -11.07 12.41 22.67
N ARG A 547 -10.93 13.67 23.12
CA ARG A 547 -10.81 14.83 22.22
C ARG A 547 -9.64 14.66 21.25
N LEU A 548 -8.46 14.25 21.74
CA LEU A 548 -7.30 14.03 20.89
C LEU A 548 -7.55 12.91 19.86
N CYS A 549 -8.22 11.83 20.25
CA CYS A 549 -8.57 10.74 19.34
C CYS A 549 -9.53 11.19 18.22
N TYR A 550 -10.59 11.92 18.58
CA TYR A 550 -11.55 12.44 17.59
C TYR A 550 -10.91 13.48 16.66
N ILE A 551 -10.12 14.40 17.21
CA ILE A 551 -9.41 15.40 16.40
C ILE A 551 -8.46 14.71 15.43
N ASN A 552 -7.73 13.67 15.85
CA ASN A 552 -6.85 12.98 14.93
C ASN A 552 -7.60 12.33 13.76
N ALA A 553 -8.73 11.69 14.05
CA ALA A 553 -9.59 11.10 13.02
C ALA A 553 -10.11 12.16 12.03
N MET A 554 -10.49 13.33 12.52
CA MET A 554 -11.00 14.44 11.70
C MET A 554 -9.90 15.09 10.88
N LEU A 555 -8.75 15.37 11.50
CA LEU A 555 -7.59 15.92 10.82
C LEU A 555 -7.16 15.00 9.70
N HIS A 556 -7.08 13.68 9.91
CA HIS A 556 -6.69 12.72 8.87
C HIS A 556 -7.39 12.94 7.51
N PHE A 557 -8.68 13.29 7.51
CA PHE A 557 -9.44 13.56 6.29
C PHE A 557 -9.16 14.92 5.63
N LEU A 558 -8.48 15.84 6.32
CA LEU A 558 -7.95 17.10 5.76
C LEU A 558 -6.58 16.94 5.09
N SER A 559 -6.02 15.72 5.05
CA SER A 559 -4.71 15.42 4.46
C SER A 559 -4.59 15.74 2.96
N GLY A 560 -5.70 15.98 2.26
CA GLY A 560 -5.67 16.35 0.84
C GLY A 560 -4.89 17.64 0.56
N ILE A 561 -5.06 18.68 1.40
CA ILE A 561 -4.32 19.96 1.28
C ILE A 561 -2.80 19.75 1.38
N PRO A 562 -2.26 19.25 2.51
CA PRO A 562 -0.82 19.10 2.68
C PRO A 562 -0.21 18.12 1.67
N ARG A 563 -0.95 17.07 1.26
CA ARG A 563 -0.47 16.15 0.23
C ARG A 563 -0.24 16.84 -1.11
N ILE A 564 -1.14 17.73 -1.54
CA ILE A 564 -0.95 18.52 -2.77
C ILE A 564 0.22 19.49 -2.62
N VAL A 565 0.35 20.15 -1.46
CA VAL A 565 1.50 21.03 -1.17
C VAL A 565 2.82 20.26 -1.27
N PHE A 566 2.93 19.06 -0.70
CA PHE A 566 4.15 18.25 -0.81
C PHE A 566 4.45 17.78 -2.25
N LEU A 567 3.42 17.52 -3.04
CA LEU A 567 3.56 17.11 -4.44
C LEU A 567 4.01 18.25 -5.36
N THR A 568 3.86 19.51 -4.94
CA THR A 568 4.20 20.70 -5.73
C THR A 568 5.32 21.55 -5.15
N ALA A 569 5.61 21.46 -3.86
CA ALA A 569 6.63 22.26 -3.18
C ALA A 569 8.01 22.26 -3.89
N PRO A 570 8.58 21.13 -4.34
CA PRO A 570 9.89 21.14 -4.98
C PRO A 570 9.93 21.95 -6.29
N LEU A 571 8.77 22.17 -6.91
CA LEU A 571 8.63 22.89 -8.16
C LEU A 571 8.77 24.40 -7.99
N ALA A 572 8.58 24.93 -6.77
CA ALA A 572 8.70 26.35 -6.47
C ALA A 572 10.11 26.87 -6.80
N LEU A 573 11.14 26.16 -6.33
CA LEU A 573 12.51 26.48 -6.67
C LEU A 573 12.77 26.24 -8.16
N ILE A 574 12.36 25.08 -8.68
CA ILE A 574 12.70 24.65 -10.06
C ILE A 574 12.17 25.63 -11.12
N TYR A 575 10.91 26.06 -11.01
CA TYR A 575 10.28 26.93 -12.01
C TYR A 575 10.44 28.41 -11.73
N PHE A 576 10.32 28.82 -10.46
CA PHE A 576 10.21 30.24 -10.10
C PHE A 576 11.44 30.78 -9.39
N ASN A 577 12.45 29.94 -9.16
CA ASN A 577 13.59 30.27 -8.32
C ASN A 577 13.21 30.71 -6.89
N ALA A 578 12.05 30.27 -6.41
CA ALA A 578 11.53 30.63 -5.10
C ALA A 578 12.10 29.68 -4.02
N TYR A 579 12.89 30.24 -3.09
CA TYR A 579 13.52 29.51 -2.00
C TYR A 579 12.55 29.27 -0.83
N ILE A 580 11.72 28.24 -0.94
CA ILE A 580 10.72 27.87 0.07
C ILE A 580 11.32 27.32 1.38
N ILE A 581 12.61 26.94 1.35
CA ILE A 581 13.44 26.67 2.52
C ILE A 581 14.74 27.46 2.31
N TYR A 582 14.84 28.62 2.95
CA TYR A 582 15.99 29.50 2.86
C TYR A 582 17.10 29.02 3.80
N ALA A 583 17.88 28.04 3.34
CA ALA A 583 18.99 27.49 4.10
C ALA A 583 20.06 26.87 3.19
N PRO A 584 21.32 26.77 3.64
CA PRO A 584 22.36 26.03 2.93
C PRO A 584 21.95 24.57 2.69
N PHE A 585 22.31 24.02 1.54
CA PHE A 585 22.03 22.63 1.16
C PHE A 585 22.37 21.61 2.28
N ILE A 586 23.53 21.77 2.92
CA ILE A 586 24.00 20.86 3.96
C ILE A 586 23.11 20.90 5.22
N ALA A 587 22.57 22.07 5.56
CA ALA A 587 21.65 22.24 6.68
C ALA A 587 20.34 21.50 6.39
N ILE A 588 19.76 21.73 5.21
CA ILE A 588 18.54 21.03 4.76
C ILE A 588 18.74 19.51 4.85
N PHE A 589 19.88 19.01 4.34
CA PHE A 589 20.17 17.57 4.37
C PHE A 589 20.24 17.02 5.81
N ILE A 590 20.98 17.68 6.70
CA ILE A 590 21.20 17.24 8.10
C ILE A 590 19.90 17.30 8.93
N TYR A 591 19.04 18.29 8.69
CA TYR A 591 17.80 18.46 9.43
C TYR A 591 16.66 17.58 8.89
N VAL A 592 16.50 17.48 7.57
CA VAL A 592 15.36 16.80 6.94
C VAL A 592 15.54 15.28 6.90
N VAL A 593 16.64 14.81 6.29
CA VAL A 593 16.78 13.38 5.94
C VAL A 593 16.81 12.48 7.18
N PRO A 594 17.64 12.77 8.21
CA PRO A 594 17.65 11.98 9.44
C PRO A 594 16.31 11.99 10.19
N THR A 595 15.61 13.12 10.23
CA THR A 595 14.29 13.23 10.86
C THR A 595 13.28 12.32 10.18
N LEU A 596 13.25 12.29 8.84
CA LEU A 596 12.39 11.40 8.09
C LEU A 596 12.75 9.93 8.31
N ILE A 597 14.04 9.58 8.34
CA ILE A 597 14.50 8.22 8.66
C ILE A 597 13.99 7.81 10.05
N GLN A 598 14.08 8.71 11.03
CA GLN A 598 13.64 8.46 12.40
C GLN A 598 12.13 8.23 12.50
N ILE A 599 11.33 9.07 11.82
CA ILE A 599 9.88 8.94 11.74
C ILE A 599 9.51 7.60 11.08
N LYS A 600 10.12 7.27 9.93
CA LYS A 600 9.84 6.02 9.22
C LYS A 600 10.26 4.79 10.03
N ALA A 601 11.40 4.85 10.73
CA ALA A 601 11.85 3.75 11.60
C ALA A 601 10.86 3.50 12.75
N THR A 602 10.35 4.57 13.36
CA THR A 602 9.38 4.52 14.46
C THR A 602 8.01 4.02 13.97
N ASN A 603 7.48 4.57 12.88
CA ASN A 603 6.23 4.12 12.27
C ASN A 603 6.29 2.67 11.79
N SER A 604 7.40 2.25 11.15
CA SER A 604 7.60 0.87 10.73
C SER A 604 7.53 -0.10 11.91
N ARG A 605 8.07 0.27 13.08
CA ARG A 605 7.97 -0.54 14.30
C ARG A 605 6.54 -0.65 14.81
N ILE A 606 5.81 0.46 14.88
CA ILE A 606 4.47 0.54 15.48
C ILE A 606 3.42 -0.05 14.53
N GLN A 607 3.41 0.42 13.29
CA GLN A 607 2.35 0.18 12.31
C GLN A 607 2.73 -0.88 11.28
N GLY A 608 3.98 -1.36 11.24
CA GLY A 608 4.50 -2.16 10.13
C GLY A 608 3.83 -3.52 9.88
N LYS A 609 3.00 -4.03 10.79
CA LYS A 609 2.15 -5.21 10.53
C LYS A 609 0.89 -4.85 9.71
N TYR A 610 0.44 -3.59 9.81
CA TYR A 610 -0.85 -3.11 9.32
C TYR A 610 -0.74 -2.10 8.18
N ARG A 611 0.40 -1.40 8.07
CA ARG A 611 0.68 -0.47 6.97
C ARG A 611 2.16 -0.51 6.63
N TYR A 612 2.47 -0.82 5.39
CA TYR A 612 3.85 -0.79 4.90
C TYR A 612 4.27 0.64 4.55
N SER A 613 5.57 0.90 4.72
CA SER A 613 6.15 2.22 4.44
C SER A 613 5.89 2.64 2.99
N PHE A 614 5.70 3.95 2.76
CA PHE A 614 5.45 4.60 1.46
C PHE A 614 4.10 4.31 0.81
N TRP A 615 3.48 3.15 1.07
CA TRP A 615 2.16 2.82 0.54
C TRP A 615 1.08 3.82 0.98
N GLY A 616 1.12 4.29 2.23
CA GLY A 616 0.21 5.35 2.71
C GLY A 616 0.24 6.61 1.85
N GLU A 617 1.41 6.97 1.33
CA GLU A 617 1.56 8.15 0.48
C GLU A 617 0.98 7.94 -0.93
N VAL A 618 1.00 6.70 -1.43
CA VAL A 618 0.32 6.33 -2.69
C VAL A 618 -1.19 6.45 -2.51
N TYR A 619 -1.76 5.86 -1.45
CA TYR A 619 -3.20 5.97 -1.14
C TYR A 619 -3.62 7.43 -1.00
N GLU A 620 -2.90 8.22 -0.20
CA GLU A 620 -3.20 9.63 0.00
C GLU A 620 -3.07 10.44 -1.30
N SER A 621 -2.10 10.14 -2.17
CA SER A 621 -1.94 10.86 -3.45
C SER A 621 -3.09 10.60 -4.42
N VAL A 622 -3.65 9.38 -4.44
CA VAL A 622 -4.85 9.06 -5.23
C VAL A 622 -6.06 9.84 -4.69
N LEU A 623 -6.19 9.95 -3.37
CA LEU A 623 -7.37 10.56 -2.73
C LEU A 623 -7.29 12.08 -2.60
N ALA A 624 -6.09 12.67 -2.53
CA ALA A 624 -5.88 14.05 -2.08
C ALA A 624 -6.72 15.09 -2.83
N TRP A 625 -6.73 15.01 -4.16
CA TRP A 625 -7.51 15.92 -5.00
C TRP A 625 -9.02 15.79 -4.75
N TYR A 626 -9.50 14.57 -4.57
CA TYR A 626 -10.91 14.24 -4.44
C TYR A 626 -11.49 14.63 -3.09
N ILE A 627 -10.70 14.52 -2.02
CA ILE A 627 -11.14 14.91 -0.67
C ILE A 627 -10.91 16.40 -0.38
N LEU A 628 -9.99 17.07 -1.08
CA LEU A 628 -9.66 18.48 -0.88
C LEU A 628 -10.90 19.39 -0.85
N LYS A 629 -11.66 19.40 -1.94
CA LYS A 629 -12.81 20.31 -2.08
C LYS A 629 -13.95 19.95 -1.13
N PRO A 630 -14.42 18.69 -1.05
CA PRO A 630 -15.53 18.33 -0.16
C PRO A 630 -15.25 18.62 1.32
N THR A 631 -14.03 18.34 1.80
CA THR A 631 -13.67 18.61 3.20
C THR A 631 -13.54 20.10 3.49
N THR A 632 -12.89 20.86 2.60
CA THR A 632 -12.78 22.31 2.73
C THR A 632 -14.16 22.97 2.74
N VAL A 633 -15.05 22.59 1.81
CA VAL A 633 -16.42 23.11 1.78
C VAL A 633 -17.18 22.74 3.05
N ALA A 634 -17.09 21.49 3.52
CA ALA A 634 -17.78 21.06 4.74
C ALA A 634 -17.30 21.81 5.99
N LEU A 635 -16.01 22.17 6.05
CA LEU A 635 -15.44 22.91 7.17
C LEU A 635 -16.00 24.33 7.28
N PHE A 636 -16.21 25.01 6.15
CA PHE A 636 -16.74 26.39 6.12
C PHE A 636 -18.26 26.46 5.99
N ASN A 637 -18.88 25.54 5.24
CA ASN A 637 -20.32 25.47 5.01
C ASN A 637 -20.80 24.01 4.99
N PRO A 638 -21.06 23.41 6.17
CA PRO A 638 -21.34 21.97 6.32
C PRO A 638 -22.63 21.51 5.63
N ASN A 639 -23.60 22.42 5.43
CA ASN A 639 -24.89 22.09 4.82
C ASN A 639 -24.83 22.05 3.28
N LYS A 640 -23.75 22.54 2.66
CA LYS A 640 -23.62 22.55 1.20
C LYS A 640 -23.15 21.20 0.65
N GLY A 641 -23.86 20.76 -0.39
CA GLY A 641 -23.56 19.56 -1.19
C GLY A 641 -24.59 18.45 -0.99
N LYS A 642 -24.93 17.72 -2.07
CA LYS A 642 -25.69 16.47 -2.00
C LYS A 642 -24.75 15.28 -2.14
N PHE A 643 -25.16 14.12 -1.66
CA PHE A 643 -24.43 12.87 -1.85
C PHE A 643 -25.38 11.85 -2.50
N ASN A 644 -24.89 11.12 -3.51
CA ASN A 644 -25.62 10.03 -4.14
C ASN A 644 -25.14 8.70 -3.57
N VAL A 645 -26.06 7.80 -3.23
CA VAL A 645 -25.75 6.45 -2.75
C VAL A 645 -24.78 5.76 -3.71
N THR A 646 -23.68 5.24 -3.18
CA THR A 646 -22.67 4.55 -3.99
C THR A 646 -23.22 3.20 -4.41
N GLU A 647 -23.20 2.90 -5.71
CA GLU A 647 -23.59 1.59 -6.21
C GLU A 647 -22.67 0.49 -5.64
N LYS A 648 -23.28 -0.61 -5.22
CA LYS A 648 -22.60 -1.84 -4.77
C LYS A 648 -23.04 -2.99 -5.68
N GLY A 649 -22.12 -3.83 -6.14
CA GLY A 649 -22.42 -5.02 -6.94
C GLY A 649 -22.27 -4.84 -8.45
N GLY A 650 -21.34 -3.99 -8.90
CA GLY A 650 -21.05 -3.78 -10.32
C GLY A 650 -20.01 -4.76 -10.88
N LEU A 651 -20.16 -5.19 -12.12
CA LEU A 651 -19.15 -5.98 -12.84
C LEU A 651 -18.29 -5.08 -13.73
N ASN A 652 -16.98 -5.29 -13.70
CA ASN A 652 -16.07 -4.70 -14.67
C ASN A 652 -15.64 -5.77 -15.68
N ASP A 653 -16.38 -5.84 -16.78
CA ASP A 653 -16.27 -6.93 -17.76
C ASP A 653 -15.02 -6.84 -18.65
N GLU A 654 -14.41 -5.65 -18.75
CA GLU A 654 -13.23 -5.37 -19.58
C GLU A 654 -12.08 -4.72 -18.78
N GLU A 655 -10.84 -4.98 -19.19
CA GLU A 655 -9.69 -4.21 -18.70
C GLU A 655 -9.74 -2.83 -19.34
N HIS A 656 -9.76 -1.78 -18.53
CA HIS A 656 -9.74 -0.41 -19.02
C HIS A 656 -8.95 0.49 -18.08
N TYR A 657 -8.50 1.62 -18.61
CA TYR A 657 -7.82 2.64 -17.83
C TYR A 657 -8.78 3.79 -17.54
N ASP A 658 -8.99 4.11 -16.26
CA ASP A 658 -9.91 5.18 -15.85
C ASP A 658 -9.23 6.56 -16.00
N TRP A 659 -9.34 7.13 -17.20
CA TRP A 659 -8.82 8.45 -17.54
C TRP A 659 -9.51 9.59 -16.79
N GLY A 660 -10.77 9.41 -16.39
CA GLY A 660 -11.55 10.41 -15.67
C GLY A 660 -11.05 10.57 -14.24
N ILE A 661 -10.93 9.46 -13.51
CA ILE A 661 -10.43 9.41 -12.14
C ILE A 661 -8.93 9.70 -12.06
N SER A 662 -8.15 9.39 -13.11
CA SER A 662 -6.71 9.62 -13.07
C SER A 662 -6.24 11.01 -13.44
N LYS A 663 -7.11 11.82 -14.06
CA LYS A 663 -6.76 13.16 -14.56
C LYS A 663 -6.00 14.04 -13.55
N PRO A 664 -6.41 14.18 -12.26
CA PRO A 664 -5.74 15.11 -11.36
C PRO A 664 -4.29 14.73 -11.04
N TYR A 665 -4.02 13.46 -10.74
CA TYR A 665 -2.66 13.00 -10.45
C TYR A 665 -1.83 12.78 -11.72
N LEU A 666 -2.46 12.64 -12.90
CA LEU A 666 -1.75 12.75 -14.18
C LEU A 666 -1.24 14.18 -14.44
N ILE A 667 -2.04 15.20 -14.13
CA ILE A 667 -1.59 16.60 -14.23
C ILE A 667 -0.42 16.86 -13.28
N LEU A 668 -0.52 16.41 -12.02
CA LEU A 668 0.58 16.54 -11.05
C LEU A 668 1.84 15.79 -11.51
N LEU A 669 1.68 14.60 -12.11
CA LEU A 669 2.78 13.83 -12.66
C LEU A 669 3.45 14.56 -13.82
N LEU A 670 2.67 15.11 -14.74
CA LEU A 670 3.17 15.87 -15.89
C LEU A 670 3.96 17.10 -15.43
N ILE A 671 3.43 17.88 -14.49
CA ILE A 671 4.13 19.06 -13.97
C ILE A 671 5.44 18.64 -13.27
N ASN A 672 5.45 17.57 -12.48
CA ASN A 672 6.71 17.10 -11.88
C ASN A 672 7.72 16.61 -12.92
N LEU A 673 7.29 15.91 -13.97
CA LEU A 673 8.15 15.47 -15.08
C LEU A 673 8.76 16.65 -15.83
N LEU A 674 7.95 17.66 -16.16
CA LEU A 674 8.44 18.91 -16.75
C LEU A 674 9.40 19.62 -15.81
N GLY A 675 9.17 19.55 -14.49
CA GLY A 675 10.05 20.09 -13.47
C GLY A 675 11.43 19.44 -13.50
N ILE A 676 11.50 18.11 -13.65
CA ILE A 676 12.79 17.42 -13.83
C ILE A 676 13.51 17.91 -15.08
N ILE A 677 12.81 18.10 -16.20
CA ILE A 677 13.43 18.59 -17.44
C ILE A 677 14.00 20.00 -17.24
N VAL A 678 13.22 20.92 -16.66
CA VAL A 678 13.68 22.28 -16.36
C VAL A 678 14.84 22.27 -15.36
N GLY A 679 14.78 21.41 -14.34
CA GLY A 679 15.87 21.23 -13.38
C GLY A 679 17.17 20.78 -14.05
N VAL A 680 17.10 19.81 -14.97
CA VAL A 680 18.27 19.36 -15.74
C VAL A 680 18.82 20.51 -16.60
N LEU A 681 17.97 21.26 -17.30
CA LEU A 681 18.43 22.42 -18.08
C LEU A 681 19.12 23.46 -17.19
N ARG A 682 18.59 23.72 -15.99
CA ARG A 682 19.18 24.63 -15.02
C ARG A 682 20.50 24.14 -14.43
N LEU A 683 20.76 22.84 -14.38
CA LEU A 683 22.08 22.33 -13.98
C LEU A 683 23.18 22.68 -14.99
N PHE A 684 22.83 22.83 -16.26
CA PHE A 684 23.79 23.18 -17.33
C PHE A 684 23.85 24.68 -17.61
N LEU A 685 22.70 25.36 -17.56
CA LEU A 685 22.54 26.75 -18.00
C LEU A 685 22.32 27.74 -16.85
N GLY A 686 22.05 27.23 -15.64
CA GLY A 686 21.71 28.04 -14.48
C GLY A 686 22.91 28.42 -13.61
N ASP A 687 22.61 29.13 -12.52
CA ASP A 687 23.61 29.59 -11.56
C ASP A 687 24.24 28.41 -10.78
N SER A 688 25.57 28.35 -10.82
CA SER A 688 26.36 27.30 -10.17
C SER A 688 26.24 27.33 -8.64
N SER A 689 25.93 28.49 -8.05
CA SER A 689 25.75 28.63 -6.60
C SER A 689 24.54 27.84 -6.07
N GLN A 690 23.57 27.57 -6.94
CA GLN A 690 22.26 26.99 -6.58
C GLN A 690 22.21 25.47 -6.76
N ILE A 691 23.26 24.87 -7.33
CA ILE A 691 23.29 23.46 -7.75
C ILE A 691 22.87 22.53 -6.59
N GLY A 692 23.36 22.76 -5.37
CA GLY A 692 23.03 21.92 -4.22
C GLY A 692 21.53 21.89 -3.90
N VAL A 693 20.91 23.07 -3.77
CA VAL A 693 19.48 23.18 -3.42
C VAL A 693 18.59 22.72 -4.59
N LEU A 694 19.02 22.96 -5.83
CA LEU A 694 18.37 22.45 -7.03
C LEU A 694 18.37 20.92 -7.07
N ILE A 695 19.49 20.26 -6.75
CA ILE A 695 19.59 18.80 -6.69
C ILE A 695 18.63 18.21 -5.65
N ILE A 696 18.51 18.81 -4.45
CA ILE A 696 17.52 18.35 -3.44
C ILE A 696 16.10 18.47 -3.99
N SER A 697 15.78 19.61 -4.61
CA SER A 697 14.44 19.87 -5.15
C SER A 697 14.10 18.89 -6.28
N MET A 698 15.06 18.61 -7.17
CA MET A 698 14.93 17.58 -8.18
C MET A 698 14.79 16.18 -7.56
N GLY A 699 15.50 15.89 -6.47
CA GLY A 699 15.36 14.63 -5.72
C GLY A 699 13.96 14.42 -5.15
N TRP A 700 13.35 15.48 -4.60
CA TRP A 700 11.96 15.45 -4.13
C TRP A 700 10.96 15.37 -5.29
N ALA A 701 11.16 16.11 -6.38
CA ALA A 701 10.32 16.00 -7.57
C ALA A 701 10.39 14.57 -8.16
N PHE A 702 11.57 13.94 -8.16
CA PHE A 702 11.74 12.56 -8.57
C PHE A 702 11.03 11.57 -7.63
N TYR A 703 11.10 11.81 -6.32
CA TYR A 703 10.32 11.06 -5.34
C TYR A 703 8.81 11.18 -5.61
N ASN A 704 8.31 12.40 -5.89
CA ASN A 704 6.92 12.63 -6.24
C ASN A 704 6.52 11.87 -7.52
N ILE A 705 7.39 11.84 -8.54
CA ILE A 705 7.17 11.05 -9.77
C ILE A 705 7.03 9.55 -9.46
N ILE A 706 7.83 9.01 -8.53
CA ILE A 706 7.71 7.60 -8.10
C ILE A 706 6.32 7.36 -7.49
N ILE A 707 5.90 8.19 -6.53
CA ILE A 707 4.62 8.03 -5.84
C ILE A 707 3.43 8.22 -6.81
N LEU A 708 3.47 9.25 -7.65
CA LEU A 708 2.45 9.54 -8.64
C LEU A 708 2.38 8.45 -9.73
N GLY A 709 3.52 7.92 -10.17
CA GLY A 709 3.53 6.77 -11.08
C GLY A 709 2.88 5.53 -10.45
N ALA A 710 3.05 5.32 -9.14
CA ALA A 710 2.37 4.23 -8.45
C ALA A 710 0.86 4.49 -8.32
N ALA A 711 0.44 5.74 -8.08
CA ALA A 711 -0.96 6.15 -8.10
C ALA A 711 -1.62 5.92 -9.47
N VAL A 712 -0.92 6.27 -10.55
CA VAL A 712 -1.30 6.00 -11.94
C VAL A 712 -1.51 4.51 -12.20
N ALA A 713 -0.68 3.64 -11.62
CA ALA A 713 -0.82 2.20 -11.78
C ALA A 713 -2.15 1.66 -11.23
N VAL A 714 -2.72 2.31 -10.20
CA VAL A 714 -3.99 1.92 -9.58
C VAL A 714 -5.19 2.20 -10.51
N ALA A 715 -5.09 3.19 -11.39
CA ALA A 715 -6.15 3.57 -12.33
C ALA A 715 -6.37 2.58 -13.48
N ALA A 716 -5.43 1.64 -13.67
CA ALA A 716 -5.59 0.55 -14.62
C ALA A 716 -6.47 -0.53 -13.99
N GLU A 717 -7.77 -0.46 -14.24
CA GLU A 717 -8.75 -1.37 -13.67
C GLU A 717 -8.61 -2.76 -14.30
N ALA A 718 -8.38 -3.75 -13.45
CA ALA A 718 -8.30 -5.13 -13.88
C ALA A 718 -9.70 -5.71 -14.12
N ARG A 719 -9.80 -6.58 -15.11
CA ARG A 719 -11.03 -7.29 -15.47
C ARG A 719 -11.47 -8.20 -14.33
N GLN A 720 -12.74 -8.08 -13.94
CA GLN A 720 -13.36 -8.96 -12.96
C GLN A 720 -14.20 -10.02 -13.69
N VAL A 721 -13.62 -11.20 -13.91
CA VAL A 721 -14.30 -12.29 -14.65
C VAL A 721 -15.35 -13.01 -13.81
N ARG A 722 -15.33 -12.89 -12.47
CA ARG A 722 -16.18 -13.67 -11.57
C ARG A 722 -17.18 -12.77 -10.83
N HIS A 723 -18.46 -13.16 -10.91
CA HIS A 723 -19.57 -12.49 -10.21
C HIS A 723 -19.54 -12.69 -8.70
N SER A 724 -19.12 -13.87 -8.21
CA SER A 724 -18.97 -14.14 -6.77
C SER A 724 -17.48 -14.26 -6.41
N HIS A 725 -17.08 -13.56 -5.35
CA HIS A 725 -15.72 -13.63 -4.82
C HIS A 725 -15.47 -14.99 -4.17
N ARG A 726 -14.28 -15.55 -4.41
CA ARG A 726 -13.86 -16.82 -3.80
C ARG A 726 -12.96 -16.56 -2.61
N ILE A 727 -13.31 -17.14 -1.48
CA ILE A 727 -12.55 -17.12 -0.23
C ILE A 727 -11.63 -18.33 -0.20
N LYS A 728 -10.34 -18.11 0.06
CA LYS A 728 -9.40 -19.21 0.30
C LYS A 728 -9.74 -19.90 1.61
N ALA A 729 -9.69 -21.22 1.59
CA ALA A 729 -10.06 -22.07 2.69
C ALA A 729 -9.09 -23.25 2.81
N ASN A 730 -9.00 -23.81 4.01
CA ASN A 730 -8.20 -25.00 4.26
C ASN A 730 -8.83 -25.83 5.38
N PHE A 731 -9.84 -26.62 5.04
CA PHE A 731 -10.51 -27.50 6.00
C PHE A 731 -11.05 -28.78 5.32
N PRO A 732 -11.18 -29.88 6.07
CA PRO A 732 -11.60 -31.15 5.50
C PRO A 732 -13.08 -31.16 5.11
N ALA A 733 -13.40 -31.90 4.06
CA ALA A 733 -14.76 -32.22 3.61
C ALA A 733 -14.80 -33.65 3.04
N GLY A 734 -16.00 -34.14 2.76
CA GLY A 734 -16.22 -35.38 2.01
C GLY A 734 -16.82 -35.08 0.65
N VAL A 735 -16.60 -35.95 -0.33
CA VAL A 735 -17.34 -35.95 -1.59
C VAL A 735 -17.85 -37.36 -1.84
N ARG A 736 -19.15 -37.48 -2.09
CA ARG A 736 -19.76 -38.74 -2.51
C ARG A 736 -19.95 -38.71 -4.02
N LEU A 737 -19.31 -39.65 -4.69
CA LEU A 737 -19.36 -39.83 -6.13
C LEU A 737 -20.67 -40.51 -6.55
N ALA A 738 -21.00 -40.45 -7.84
CA ALA A 738 -22.18 -41.10 -8.40
C ALA A 738 -22.21 -42.63 -8.19
N ASN A 739 -21.04 -43.27 -8.05
CA ASN A 739 -20.93 -44.70 -7.75
C ASN A 739 -21.08 -45.04 -6.25
N GLY A 740 -21.44 -44.06 -5.41
CA GLY A 740 -21.62 -44.22 -3.95
C GLY A 740 -20.32 -44.14 -3.15
N HIS A 741 -19.14 -44.14 -3.79
CA HIS A 741 -17.86 -44.06 -3.08
C HIS A 741 -17.67 -42.66 -2.47
N THR A 742 -17.26 -42.62 -1.21
CA THR A 742 -17.01 -41.36 -0.48
C THR A 742 -15.52 -41.13 -0.34
N LEU A 743 -15.07 -39.96 -0.76
CA LEU A 743 -13.69 -39.55 -0.74
C LEU A 743 -13.49 -38.45 0.28
N LYS A 744 -12.40 -38.55 1.05
CA LYS A 744 -11.93 -37.44 1.87
C LYS A 744 -11.25 -36.43 0.97
N VAL A 745 -11.69 -35.18 1.06
CA VAL A 745 -11.16 -34.07 0.29
C VAL A 745 -10.84 -32.90 1.21
N LYS A 746 -10.13 -31.93 0.68
CA LYS A 746 -9.86 -30.66 1.36
C LYS A 746 -10.46 -29.53 0.56
N ILE A 747 -11.24 -28.66 1.21
CA ILE A 747 -11.75 -27.44 0.58
C ILE A 747 -10.57 -26.45 0.48
N THR A 748 -10.33 -25.95 -0.72
CA THR A 748 -9.26 -24.98 -1.05
C THR A 748 -9.79 -23.57 -1.22
N ASP A 749 -11.01 -23.43 -1.72
CA ASP A 749 -11.73 -22.16 -1.80
C ASP A 749 -13.25 -22.37 -1.87
N TYR A 750 -14.03 -21.34 -1.57
CA TYR A 750 -15.49 -21.35 -1.73
C TYR A 750 -16.03 -19.96 -2.08
N SER A 751 -17.19 -19.92 -2.73
CA SER A 751 -18.04 -18.75 -2.98
C SER A 751 -19.51 -19.14 -2.81
N ASP A 752 -20.44 -18.20 -2.98
CA ASP A 752 -21.89 -18.46 -2.85
C ASP A 752 -22.39 -19.60 -3.74
N ASN A 753 -21.75 -19.79 -4.90
CA ASN A 753 -22.17 -20.73 -5.95
C ASN A 753 -21.09 -21.74 -6.36
N GLY A 754 -19.93 -21.77 -5.68
CA GLY A 754 -18.83 -22.62 -6.12
C GLY A 754 -17.88 -23.03 -5.01
N VAL A 755 -17.26 -24.20 -5.17
CA VAL A 755 -16.31 -24.76 -4.20
C VAL A 755 -15.10 -25.32 -4.95
N GLY A 756 -13.90 -24.93 -4.54
CA GLY A 756 -12.66 -25.57 -4.93
C GLY A 756 -12.31 -26.67 -3.93
N ILE A 757 -11.99 -27.86 -4.41
CA ILE A 757 -11.53 -28.99 -3.59
C ILE A 757 -10.23 -29.57 -4.11
N GLU A 758 -9.46 -30.15 -3.21
CA GLU A 758 -8.24 -30.91 -3.47
C GLU A 758 -8.41 -32.36 -3.04
N THR A 759 -8.00 -33.27 -3.92
CA THR A 759 -8.06 -34.73 -3.76
C THR A 759 -6.67 -35.35 -3.84
N GLU A 760 -6.45 -36.50 -3.20
CA GLU A 760 -5.15 -37.18 -3.28
C GLU A 760 -4.90 -37.83 -4.64
N HIS A 761 -5.97 -38.30 -5.29
CA HIS A 761 -5.93 -38.95 -6.60
C HIS A 761 -6.36 -37.99 -7.71
N ALA A 762 -5.64 -38.00 -8.82
CA ALA A 762 -5.96 -37.20 -10.00
C ALA A 762 -7.00 -37.91 -10.89
N HIS A 763 -7.80 -37.13 -11.63
CA HIS A 763 -8.71 -37.60 -12.69
C HIS A 763 -9.86 -38.53 -12.26
N LEU A 764 -10.31 -38.47 -11.00
CA LEU A 764 -11.42 -39.28 -10.50
C LEU A 764 -12.81 -38.89 -11.03
N CYS A 765 -12.97 -37.62 -11.45
CA CYS A 765 -14.24 -37.09 -11.94
C CYS A 765 -14.03 -36.42 -13.31
N ARG A 766 -15.07 -36.46 -14.15
CA ARG A 766 -15.15 -35.76 -15.42
C ARG A 766 -15.90 -34.44 -15.24
N VAL A 767 -15.67 -33.50 -16.14
CA VAL A 767 -16.46 -32.25 -16.19
C VAL A 767 -17.92 -32.61 -16.44
N ASN A 768 -18.81 -31.93 -15.72
CA ASN A 768 -20.27 -32.13 -15.62
C ASN A 768 -20.72 -33.34 -14.78
N ASP A 769 -19.82 -34.10 -14.16
CA ASP A 769 -20.23 -35.14 -13.21
C ASP A 769 -21.00 -34.52 -12.03
N LYS A 770 -22.13 -35.16 -11.68
CA LYS A 770 -22.90 -34.83 -10.49
C LYS A 770 -22.26 -35.53 -9.29
N ILE A 771 -21.87 -34.75 -8.30
CA ILE A 771 -21.29 -35.26 -7.05
C ILE A 771 -21.90 -34.55 -5.84
N GLU A 772 -21.92 -35.21 -4.70
CA GLU A 772 -22.42 -34.62 -3.46
C GLU A 772 -21.26 -34.18 -2.57
N LEU A 773 -21.20 -32.88 -2.29
CA LEU A 773 -20.28 -32.32 -1.32
C LEU A 773 -20.85 -32.52 0.09
N LEU A 774 -20.10 -33.25 0.92
CA LEU A 774 -20.44 -33.52 2.32
C LEU A 774 -19.62 -32.58 3.21
N MET A 775 -20.32 -31.74 3.98
CA MET A 775 -19.68 -30.85 4.96
C MET A 775 -20.27 -31.10 6.34
N SER A 776 -19.54 -30.69 7.37
CA SER A 776 -19.97 -30.86 8.76
C SER A 776 -19.96 -29.54 9.51
N ARG A 777 -20.93 -29.39 10.42
CA ARG A 777 -21.00 -28.32 11.42
C ARG A 777 -21.23 -28.96 12.78
N GLY A 778 -20.19 -29.02 13.61
CA GLY A 778 -20.23 -29.79 14.86
C GLY A 778 -20.58 -31.25 14.56
N ASN A 779 -21.65 -31.76 15.17
CA ASN A 779 -22.08 -33.15 15.00
C ASN A 779 -23.07 -33.34 13.83
N LYS A 780 -23.50 -32.27 13.15
CA LYS A 780 -24.42 -32.34 12.01
C LYS A 780 -23.65 -32.43 10.70
N GLN A 781 -24.08 -33.32 9.81
CA GLN A 781 -23.56 -33.43 8.45
C GLN A 781 -24.61 -32.93 7.45
N PHE A 782 -24.14 -32.24 6.41
CA PHE A 782 -24.95 -31.70 5.33
C PHE A 782 -24.44 -32.20 3.99
N SER A 783 -25.34 -32.46 3.05
CA SER A 783 -25.01 -32.83 1.68
C SER A 783 -25.52 -31.79 0.67
N PHE A 784 -24.60 -31.33 -0.17
CA PHE A 784 -24.87 -30.35 -1.21
C PHE A 784 -24.67 -30.97 -2.57
N THR A 785 -25.71 -30.91 -3.40
CA THR A 785 -25.62 -31.35 -4.79
C THR A 785 -24.73 -30.38 -5.56
N THR A 786 -23.69 -30.90 -6.20
CA THR A 786 -22.73 -30.11 -6.97
C THR A 786 -22.42 -30.73 -8.31
N TYR A 787 -21.92 -29.92 -9.24
CA TYR A 787 -21.49 -30.34 -10.57
C TYR A 787 -20.02 -29.97 -10.76
N VAL A 788 -19.23 -30.90 -11.31
CA VAL A 788 -17.82 -30.64 -11.62
C VAL A 788 -17.72 -29.67 -12.79
N CYS A 789 -17.15 -28.49 -12.57
CA CYS A 789 -16.97 -27.49 -13.64
C CYS A 789 -15.59 -27.52 -14.29
N ASN A 790 -14.57 -27.98 -13.56
CA ASN A 790 -13.19 -28.07 -14.07
C ASN A 790 -12.38 -29.08 -13.24
N THR A 791 -11.42 -29.76 -13.87
CA THR A 791 -10.45 -30.63 -13.20
C THR A 791 -9.03 -30.27 -13.63
N ARG A 792 -8.12 -30.09 -12.66
CA ARG A 792 -6.70 -29.80 -12.89
C ARG A 792 -5.85 -30.62 -11.94
N LYS A 793 -5.28 -31.73 -12.42
CA LYS A 793 -4.51 -32.68 -11.60
C LYS A 793 -5.32 -33.16 -10.39
N LYS A 794 -4.97 -32.65 -9.21
CA LYS A 794 -5.58 -32.95 -7.90
C LYS A 794 -6.66 -31.93 -7.48
N GLN A 795 -6.85 -30.87 -8.24
CA GLN A 795 -7.82 -29.80 -7.94
C GLN A 795 -9.09 -30.01 -8.77
N ILE A 796 -10.25 -29.94 -8.12
CA ILE A 796 -11.55 -30.05 -8.76
C ILE A 796 -12.36 -28.80 -8.39
N GLY A 797 -12.92 -28.16 -9.40
CA GLY A 797 -13.87 -27.07 -9.23
C GLY A 797 -15.29 -27.62 -9.26
N LEU A 798 -16.09 -27.23 -8.28
CA LEU A 798 -17.50 -27.57 -8.14
C LEU A 798 -18.36 -26.32 -8.27
N THR A 799 -19.54 -26.49 -8.84
CA THR A 799 -20.60 -25.48 -8.89
C THR A 799 -21.83 -25.99 -8.15
N LEU A 800 -22.38 -25.14 -7.29
CA LEU A 800 -23.65 -25.36 -6.60
C LEU A 800 -24.77 -24.85 -7.52
N LYS A 801 -25.77 -25.68 -7.79
CA LYS A 801 -26.94 -25.31 -8.59
C LYS A 801 -28.21 -25.63 -7.81
N ASP A 802 -29.20 -24.76 -7.92
CA ASP A 802 -30.59 -24.99 -7.49
C ASP A 802 -30.70 -25.48 -6.03
N LEU A 803 -29.93 -24.87 -5.13
CA LEU A 803 -30.04 -25.17 -3.70
C LEU A 803 -31.37 -24.63 -3.17
N SER A 804 -32.14 -25.49 -2.49
CA SER A 804 -33.25 -25.03 -1.65
C SER A 804 -32.75 -24.05 -0.59
N LEU A 805 -33.61 -23.17 -0.10
CA LEU A 805 -33.29 -22.17 0.91
C LEU A 805 -32.65 -22.78 2.16
N GLU A 806 -33.15 -23.93 2.61
CA GLU A 806 -32.58 -24.69 3.73
C GLU A 806 -31.13 -25.13 3.45
N LYS A 807 -30.85 -25.63 2.25
CA LYS A 807 -29.48 -25.99 1.83
C LYS A 807 -28.59 -24.76 1.66
N GLN A 808 -29.11 -23.63 1.19
CA GLN A 808 -28.35 -22.38 1.13
C GLN A 808 -27.94 -21.92 2.54
N ARG A 809 -28.87 -21.93 3.50
CA ARG A 809 -28.59 -21.63 4.91
C ARG A 809 -27.54 -22.59 5.49
N ALA A 810 -27.69 -23.89 5.26
CA ALA A 810 -26.73 -24.89 5.71
C ALA A 810 -25.34 -24.69 5.10
N PHE A 811 -25.25 -24.31 3.82
CA PHE A 811 -23.99 -24.04 3.15
C PHE A 811 -23.29 -22.82 3.75
N ILE A 812 -24.00 -21.72 3.97
CA ILE A 812 -23.50 -20.50 4.63
C ILE A 812 -22.98 -20.83 6.04
N GLN A 813 -23.73 -21.63 6.80
CA GLN A 813 -23.32 -22.10 8.13
C GLN A 813 -22.04 -22.93 8.14
N CYS A 814 -21.80 -23.72 7.08
CA CYS A 814 -20.59 -24.52 6.92
C CYS A 814 -19.40 -23.72 6.36
N THR A 815 -19.62 -22.49 5.89
CA THR A 815 -18.62 -21.67 5.19
C THR A 815 -18.45 -20.30 5.85
N PHE A 816 -19.19 -19.29 5.40
CA PHE A 816 -19.06 -17.88 5.79
C PHE A 816 -19.35 -17.63 7.28
N SER A 817 -20.30 -18.37 7.87
CA SER A 817 -20.74 -18.15 9.25
C SER A 817 -20.01 -19.01 10.28
N ARG A 818 -18.90 -19.67 9.92
CA ARG A 818 -18.10 -20.40 10.91
C ARG A 818 -17.47 -19.43 11.92
N ALA A 819 -17.34 -19.89 13.16
CA ALA A 819 -16.73 -19.09 14.24
C ALA A 819 -15.25 -18.77 13.97
N ASP A 820 -14.56 -19.60 13.18
CA ASP A 820 -13.15 -19.46 12.84
C ASP A 820 -12.90 -18.93 11.42
N ALA A 821 -13.95 -18.56 10.66
CA ALA A 821 -13.87 -18.22 9.23
C ALA A 821 -12.83 -17.13 8.93
N TRP A 822 -12.67 -16.16 9.84
CA TRP A 822 -11.94 -14.91 9.59
C TRP A 822 -10.73 -14.70 10.51
N LEU A 823 -10.32 -15.72 11.27
CA LEU A 823 -9.21 -15.59 12.23
C LEU A 823 -7.85 -15.36 11.54
N ASP A 824 -7.70 -15.84 10.30
CA ASP A 824 -6.45 -15.74 9.53
C ASP A 824 -6.20 -14.39 8.85
N TRP A 825 -7.10 -13.40 9.01
CA TRP A 825 -7.04 -12.12 8.30
C TRP A 825 -5.73 -11.32 8.48
N GLN A 826 -4.97 -11.56 9.56
CA GLN A 826 -3.66 -10.93 9.78
C GLN A 826 -2.45 -11.87 9.60
N ASN A 827 -2.66 -13.18 9.45
CA ASN A 827 -1.60 -14.18 9.53
C ASN A 827 -0.67 -14.17 8.29
N ASN A 828 -1.15 -13.62 7.18
CA ASN A 828 -0.43 -13.59 5.91
C ASN A 828 0.56 -12.43 5.77
N PHE A 829 0.45 -11.38 6.60
CA PHE A 829 1.27 -10.17 6.45
C PHE A 829 2.58 -10.26 7.22
N ARG A 830 3.67 -9.89 6.55
CA ARG A 830 5.00 -9.80 7.15
C ARG A 830 5.18 -8.42 7.77
N HIS A 831 6.05 -8.30 8.76
CA HIS A 831 6.39 -6.98 9.28
C HIS A 831 7.14 -6.15 8.24
N ASP A 832 6.77 -4.87 8.13
CA ASP A 832 7.31 -3.90 7.20
C ASP A 832 8.84 -3.82 7.22
N ARG A 833 9.40 -3.57 6.04
CA ARG A 833 10.81 -3.25 5.85
C ARG A 833 10.88 -2.07 4.91
N PRO A 834 11.17 -0.84 5.40
CA PRO A 834 11.02 0.37 4.61
C PRO A 834 11.72 0.32 3.25
N SER A 835 12.93 -0.22 3.18
CA SER A 835 13.67 -0.37 1.91
C SER A 835 13.03 -1.35 0.93
N TYR A 836 12.44 -2.44 1.41
CA TYR A 836 11.70 -3.38 0.56
C TYR A 836 10.40 -2.75 0.06
N SER A 837 9.65 -2.11 0.96
CA SER A 837 8.38 -1.44 0.64
C SER A 837 8.58 -0.32 -0.38
N PHE A 838 9.65 0.47 -0.25
CA PHE A 838 10.02 1.48 -1.25
C PHE A 838 10.34 0.86 -2.61
N LYS A 839 11.07 -0.26 -2.64
CA LYS A 839 11.36 -0.97 -3.90
C LYS A 839 10.08 -1.49 -4.56
N GLU A 840 9.12 -2.00 -3.80
CA GLU A 840 7.83 -2.43 -4.35
C GLU A 840 7.02 -1.24 -4.89
N VAL A 841 6.99 -0.10 -4.20
CA VAL A 841 6.37 1.13 -4.72
C VAL A 841 7.04 1.59 -6.02
N GLN A 842 8.37 1.55 -6.11
CA GLN A 842 9.11 1.87 -7.34
C GLN A 842 8.74 0.93 -8.50
N LYS A 843 8.64 -0.38 -8.25
CA LYS A 843 8.19 -1.32 -9.29
C LYS A 843 6.77 -1.04 -9.75
N THR A 844 5.87 -0.76 -8.81
CA THR A 844 4.49 -0.37 -9.13
C THR A 844 4.46 0.93 -9.92
N SER A 845 5.33 1.88 -9.61
CA SER A 845 5.49 3.12 -10.37
C SER A 845 5.87 2.87 -11.82
N LEU A 846 6.88 2.03 -12.06
CA LEU A 846 7.28 1.60 -13.40
C LEU A 846 6.13 0.92 -14.17
N ARG A 847 5.33 0.09 -13.48
CA ARG A 847 4.11 -0.50 -14.04
C ARG A 847 3.10 0.57 -14.43
N GLY A 848 2.92 1.62 -13.62
CA GLY A 848 2.04 2.75 -13.95
C GLY A 848 2.44 3.46 -15.24
N PHE A 849 3.74 3.78 -15.41
CA PHE A 849 4.23 4.34 -16.67
C PHE A 849 4.00 3.39 -17.85
N SER A 850 4.23 2.09 -17.66
CA SER A 850 3.94 1.09 -18.69
C SER A 850 2.46 1.04 -19.06
N ASN A 851 1.56 1.12 -18.08
CA ASN A 851 0.12 1.11 -18.29
C ASN A 851 -0.33 2.33 -19.08
N LEU A 852 0.24 3.52 -18.82
CA LEU A 852 -0.04 4.73 -19.60
C LEU A 852 0.35 4.58 -21.06
N LEU A 853 1.52 3.99 -21.34
CA LEU A 853 1.98 3.77 -22.72
C LEU A 853 1.10 2.75 -23.45
N PHE A 854 0.67 1.69 -22.75
CA PHE A 854 -0.16 0.64 -23.33
C PHE A 854 -1.59 1.13 -23.64
N HIS A 855 -2.19 1.89 -22.73
CA HIS A 855 -3.55 2.41 -22.88
C HIS A 855 -3.62 3.78 -23.56
N ALA A 856 -2.48 4.33 -24.01
CA ALA A 856 -2.41 5.67 -24.58
C ALA A 856 -3.36 5.84 -25.78
N PRO A 857 -4.07 6.98 -25.87
CA PRO A 857 -4.90 7.31 -27.02
C PRO A 857 -4.17 7.13 -28.35
N ARG A 858 -4.86 6.67 -29.40
CA ARG A 858 -4.26 6.44 -30.73
C ARG A 858 -3.50 7.65 -31.28
N ALA A 859 -3.94 8.87 -30.95
CA ALA A 859 -3.26 10.11 -31.33
C ALA A 859 -1.85 10.26 -30.75
N LEU A 860 -1.56 9.67 -29.58
CA LEU A 860 -0.25 9.72 -28.92
C LEU A 860 0.67 8.56 -29.30
N GLN A 861 0.17 7.50 -29.94
CA GLN A 861 0.96 6.34 -30.35
C GLN A 861 2.18 6.68 -31.23
N PRO A 862 2.10 7.60 -32.21
CA PRO A 862 3.28 8.00 -33.00
C PRO A 862 4.36 8.65 -32.14
N ILE A 863 3.98 9.52 -31.20
CA ILE A 863 4.90 10.21 -30.27
C ILE A 863 5.52 9.21 -29.31
N ILE A 864 4.72 8.29 -28.76
CA ILE A 864 5.19 7.21 -27.88
C ILE A 864 6.17 6.31 -28.63
N LYS A 865 5.85 5.91 -29.85
CA LYS A 865 6.74 5.10 -30.69
C LYS A 865 8.04 5.84 -30.99
N PHE A 866 7.97 7.14 -31.31
CA PHE A 866 9.15 7.99 -31.48
C PHE A 866 10.01 8.03 -30.20
N MET A 867 9.43 8.41 -29.05
CA MET A 867 10.15 8.47 -27.77
C MET A 867 10.72 7.12 -27.35
N THR A 868 9.96 6.03 -27.51
CA THR A 868 10.40 4.67 -27.22
C THR A 868 11.58 4.29 -28.11
N ASN A 869 11.51 4.59 -29.41
CA ASN A 869 12.62 4.38 -30.33
C ASN A 869 13.83 5.25 -29.97
N THR A 870 13.63 6.49 -29.53
CA THR A 870 14.71 7.37 -29.05
C THR A 870 15.37 6.82 -27.79
N VAL A 871 14.59 6.33 -26.82
CA VAL A 871 15.13 5.69 -25.61
C VAL A 871 15.87 4.41 -25.96
N ILE A 872 15.32 3.55 -26.83
CA ILE A 872 15.99 2.34 -27.33
C ILE A 872 17.29 2.72 -28.06
N TYR A 873 17.27 3.79 -28.84
CA TYR A 873 18.42 4.31 -29.57
C TYR A 873 19.49 4.86 -28.62
N ILE A 874 19.15 5.66 -27.61
CA ILE A 874 20.10 6.14 -26.59
C ILE A 874 20.65 4.96 -25.78
N ASN A 875 19.78 4.05 -25.33
CA ASN A 875 20.18 2.86 -24.60
C ASN A 875 21.08 1.93 -25.43
N SER A 876 20.99 1.97 -26.76
CA SER A 876 21.88 1.20 -27.64
C SER A 876 23.36 1.59 -27.54
N PHE A 877 23.68 2.77 -26.99
CA PHE A 877 25.06 3.22 -26.74
C PHE A 877 25.63 2.74 -25.42
N THR A 878 24.81 2.17 -24.52
CA THR A 878 25.32 1.63 -23.25
C THR A 878 26.26 0.44 -23.49
N PRO A 879 27.44 0.37 -22.86
CA PRO A 879 28.35 -0.75 -23.03
C PRO A 879 27.68 -2.10 -22.71
N LYS A 880 27.97 -3.15 -23.49
CA LYS A 880 27.48 -4.52 -23.25
C LYS A 880 28.65 -5.41 -22.82
N LYS A 881 28.42 -6.41 -21.96
CA LYS A 881 29.50 -7.38 -21.71
C LYS A 881 29.74 -8.27 -22.95
N PRO A 882 30.99 -8.72 -23.16
CA PRO A 882 31.30 -9.68 -24.22
C PRO A 882 30.46 -10.95 -24.11
N ILE A 883 30.04 -11.51 -25.24
CA ILE A 883 29.41 -12.82 -25.34
C ILE A 883 30.52 -13.87 -25.24
N VAL A 884 30.42 -14.81 -24.31
CA VAL A 884 31.34 -15.93 -24.20
C VAL A 884 30.58 -17.18 -24.59
N HIS A 885 30.96 -17.78 -25.72
CA HIS A 885 30.47 -19.11 -26.08
C HIS A 885 31.17 -20.13 -25.17
N ASN A 886 30.41 -20.80 -24.30
CA ASN A 886 30.93 -22.00 -23.65
C ASN A 886 31.08 -23.06 -24.74
N ASN A 887 32.27 -23.63 -24.90
CA ASN A 887 32.52 -24.78 -25.78
C ASN A 887 31.76 -26.01 -25.23
N TYR A 888 30.46 -26.06 -25.48
CA TYR A 888 29.64 -27.26 -25.55
C TYR A 888 28.53 -26.95 -26.56
N ASP A 889 28.90 -27.07 -27.83
CA ASP A 889 28.14 -27.69 -28.92
C ASP A 889 29.02 -27.78 -30.16
#